data_AF-A0A353H7U5-F1
#
_entry.id   AF-A0A353H7U5-F1
#
_cell.length_a   1.000
_cell.length_b   1.000
_cell.length_c   1.000
_cell.angle_alpha   90.00
_cell.angle_beta   90.00
_cell.angle_gamma   90.00
#
_symmetry.space_group_name_H-M   'P 1'
#
loop_
_entity.id
_entity.type
_entity.pdbx_description
1 polymer ?
#
loop_
_entity_poly.entity_id
_entity_poly.type
_entity_poly.pdbx_seq_one_letter_code
_entity_poly.pdbx_strand_id
1 'polypeptide(L)'
;NGKLREASWDEALDLVAAKIKEIKEKHGPEAIAGISSAKSTNESLYLMQKLFRSVIGSNNLSSPYAASGLNNPIGELEEAKTIILVGCDVTEENPVAGTFIKRAANKGCNLIVVSSFPTKIGAFASAQLLVKEGTESVLINGFIRELFERGRKGSDETKDTVAGFSLDRVTKITEVASGDITAAVEIMDSNGPSMLVYGSRVANLAWAFLSLQELLGNLDIRCGGVNFLGEANNSQGACDMGLLPNYLPGYKKVDDDEAIKAFEDLWGCSLNTNPGLDLANMLNNMNGSDDGSDKKIKLLYCIGEDPAVSAGSVSDISNALKSLDFLIVQDILENETIKYADVVLPAAAWAEDEGSYTNCERRVSRMRKAVPAAGKAKPETWILTQLANRLDRDWAEMSSQEIWEKEISMLVPQLRGITYDSIDNGGLQWPVPDHVSLGTTTTRLNGYRPPLQWGSFVPFNYHHRTLLEQCEGLLESLPRSGGIGTRETPSDPKDVTYRFIQVLEEETVQWEPVKNKIDEILATYRSRRGGLIPVLQQVQEILGFLPIPVQNYIALGLGLPPSDVFGVVTFYSFFTMVPRGRHIIRVCLGTACFVKGAERLLELIGDHLNVSIGDTTEDREYSLDVVRCLGACGLAPVIVVDDTTYGQVDPKKVIDIVEGHRTVRAGD
;
A
#
# COMPACT_ATOMS: atom_id res chain seq x y z
N ASN A 1 -19.31 -3.69 31.02
CA ASN A 1 -20.24 -4.16 29.96
C ASN A 1 -19.55 -4.43 28.62
N GLY A 2 -18.21 -4.56 28.56
CA GLY A 2 -17.48 -4.83 27.31
C GLY A 2 -17.61 -3.74 26.24
N LYS A 3 -17.80 -2.48 26.64
CA LYS A 3 -17.93 -1.34 25.73
C LYS A 3 -16.92 -0.27 26.11
N LEU A 4 -16.27 0.30 25.10
CA LEU A 4 -15.43 1.49 25.26
C LEU A 4 -16.29 2.67 25.73
N ARG A 5 -15.67 3.54 26.53
CA ARG A 5 -16.23 4.82 26.94
C ARG A 5 -15.16 5.89 26.78
N GLU A 6 -15.59 7.14 26.66
CA GLU A 6 -14.66 8.26 26.70
C GLU A 6 -13.95 8.34 28.07
N ALA A 7 -12.68 8.71 28.02
CA ALA A 7 -11.79 8.89 29.17
C ALA A 7 -10.86 10.09 28.91
N SER A 8 -10.28 10.64 29.98
CA SER A 8 -9.22 11.64 29.84
C SER A 8 -7.89 10.97 29.44
N TRP A 9 -6.95 11.75 28.91
CA TRP A 9 -5.59 11.26 28.63
C TRP A 9 -4.91 10.73 29.88
N ASP A 10 -5.02 11.43 31.01
CA ASP A 10 -4.40 10.99 32.26
C ASP A 10 -4.97 9.66 32.73
N GLU A 11 -6.30 9.52 32.74
CA GLU A 11 -6.97 8.28 33.13
C GLU A 11 -6.56 7.10 32.24
N ALA A 12 -6.54 7.30 30.91
CA ALA A 12 -6.19 6.26 29.95
C ALA A 12 -4.72 5.85 30.10
N LEU A 13 -3.80 6.81 30.16
CA LEU A 13 -2.36 6.53 30.27
C LEU A 13 -1.96 5.95 31.63
N ASP A 14 -2.62 6.38 32.71
CA ASP A 14 -2.41 5.80 34.05
C ASP A 14 -2.87 4.34 34.10
N LEU A 15 -4.03 4.03 33.48
CA LEU A 15 -4.51 2.66 33.36
C LEU A 15 -3.55 1.79 32.55
N VAL A 16 -3.09 2.29 31.39
CA VAL A 16 -2.12 1.57 30.55
C VAL A 16 -0.82 1.30 31.31
N ALA A 17 -0.26 2.32 31.97
CA ALA A 17 0.96 2.17 32.75
C ALA A 17 0.79 1.18 33.91
N ALA A 18 -0.33 1.24 34.64
CA ALA A 18 -0.64 0.32 35.71
C ALA A 18 -0.72 -1.14 35.22
N LYS A 19 -1.37 -1.37 34.06
CA LYS A 19 -1.50 -2.71 33.48
C LYS A 19 -0.18 -3.27 32.94
N ILE A 20 0.66 -2.42 32.35
CA ILE A 20 2.03 -2.79 31.97
C ILE A 20 2.83 -3.22 33.21
N LYS A 21 2.78 -2.45 34.31
CA LYS A 21 3.48 -2.81 35.57
C LYS A 21 2.95 -4.12 36.14
N GLU A 22 1.63 -4.27 36.25
CA GLU A 22 0.97 -5.49 36.77
C GLU A 22 1.41 -6.75 36.00
N ILE A 23 1.34 -6.71 34.67
CA ILE A 23 1.68 -7.86 33.82
C ILE A 23 3.19 -8.13 33.87
N LYS A 24 4.03 -7.09 33.83
CA LYS A 24 5.48 -7.24 33.95
C LYS A 24 5.88 -7.88 35.29
N GLU A 25 5.27 -7.49 36.40
CA GLU A 25 5.53 -8.07 37.72
C GLU A 25 5.08 -9.53 37.83
N LYS A 26 3.91 -9.86 37.27
CA LYS A 26 3.30 -11.19 37.41
C LYS A 26 3.82 -12.22 36.41
N HIS A 27 4.12 -11.80 35.19
CA HIS A 27 4.43 -12.69 34.06
C HIS A 27 5.80 -12.42 33.43
N GLY A 28 6.51 -11.37 33.86
CA GLY A 28 7.78 -10.95 33.27
C GLY A 28 7.61 -10.04 32.05
N PRO A 29 8.68 -9.37 31.62
CA PRO A 29 8.62 -8.41 30.51
C PRO A 29 8.32 -9.07 29.17
N GLU A 30 8.75 -10.32 28.96
CA GLU A 30 8.48 -11.09 27.75
C GLU A 30 6.99 -11.39 27.52
N ALA A 31 6.14 -11.16 28.51
CA ALA A 31 4.71 -11.27 28.37
C ALA A 31 4.03 -10.07 27.69
N ILE A 32 4.80 -9.04 27.34
CA ILE A 32 4.32 -7.81 26.73
C ILE A 32 4.91 -7.72 25.33
N ALA A 33 4.03 -7.63 24.33
CA ALA A 33 4.41 -7.49 22.92
C ALA A 33 3.98 -6.15 22.34
N GLY A 34 4.72 -5.67 21.35
CA GLY A 34 4.46 -4.44 20.63
C GLY A 34 4.37 -4.67 19.12
N ILE A 35 3.36 -4.09 18.49
CA ILE A 35 3.25 -3.99 17.04
C ILE A 35 3.20 -2.50 16.69
N SER A 36 4.06 -2.06 15.78
CA SER A 36 4.05 -0.67 15.32
C SER A 36 4.03 -0.58 13.80
N SER A 37 3.37 0.45 13.30
CA SER A 37 3.16 0.62 11.87
C SER A 37 4.35 1.22 11.15
N ALA A 38 4.67 0.66 9.99
CA ALA A 38 5.59 1.28 9.03
C ALA A 38 4.99 2.54 8.35
N LYS A 39 3.88 3.08 8.87
CA LYS A 39 3.32 4.39 8.53
C LYS A 39 3.74 5.48 9.54
N SER A 40 4.20 5.09 10.73
CA SER A 40 4.71 5.98 11.77
C SER A 40 6.05 6.59 11.37
N THR A 41 6.36 7.76 11.91
CA THR A 41 7.63 8.46 11.67
C THR A 41 8.80 7.69 12.29
N ASN A 42 10.01 7.92 11.78
CA ASN A 42 11.23 7.31 12.31
C ASN A 42 11.39 7.58 13.81
N GLU A 43 11.03 8.78 14.26
CA GLU A 43 11.14 9.18 15.67
C GLU A 43 10.14 8.44 16.56
N SER A 44 8.90 8.26 16.11
CA SER A 44 7.89 7.47 16.81
C SER A 44 8.26 5.99 16.87
N LEU A 45 8.77 5.44 15.77
CA LEU A 45 9.31 4.08 15.69
C LEU A 45 10.48 3.89 16.66
N TYR A 46 11.41 4.84 16.68
CA TYR A 46 12.54 4.84 17.62
C TYR A 46 12.08 4.88 19.07
N LEU A 47 11.14 5.76 19.44
CA LEU A 47 10.63 5.85 20.80
C LEU A 47 9.84 4.60 21.21
N MET A 48 9.12 3.98 20.28
CA MET A 48 8.41 2.73 20.54
C MET A 48 9.38 1.61 20.89
N GLN A 49 10.46 1.44 20.12
CA GLN A 49 11.45 0.42 20.47
C GLN A 49 12.23 0.75 21.74
N LYS A 50 12.49 2.03 21.98
CA LYS A 50 13.15 2.48 23.21
C LYS A 50 12.27 2.15 24.41
N LEU A 51 10.95 2.37 24.32
CA LEU A 51 10.00 2.07 25.38
C LEU A 51 10.02 0.57 25.72
N PHE A 52 9.95 -0.28 24.70
CA PHE A 52 9.98 -1.72 24.88
C PHE A 52 11.28 -2.22 25.49
N ARG A 53 12.43 -1.75 25.00
CA ARG A 53 13.73 -2.28 25.41
C ARG A 53 14.25 -1.69 26.71
N SER A 54 14.14 -0.37 26.88
CA SER A 54 14.68 0.33 28.05
C SER A 54 13.71 0.37 29.24
N VAL A 55 12.39 0.36 29.00
CA VAL A 55 11.39 0.54 30.08
C VAL A 55 10.70 -0.77 30.40
N ILE A 56 10.14 -1.43 29.40
CA ILE A 56 9.47 -2.73 29.60
C ILE A 56 10.53 -3.80 29.85
N GLY A 57 11.62 -3.82 29.08
CA GLY A 57 12.69 -4.82 29.16
C GLY A 57 12.45 -6.03 28.25
N SER A 58 11.69 -5.87 27.17
CA SER A 58 11.40 -6.93 26.20
C SER A 58 11.84 -6.54 24.80
N ASN A 59 12.28 -7.54 24.04
CA ASN A 59 12.57 -7.44 22.61
C ASN A 59 11.38 -7.92 21.75
N ASN A 60 10.22 -8.22 22.34
CA ASN A 60 9.00 -8.64 21.62
C ASN A 60 8.33 -7.44 20.95
N LEU A 61 8.99 -6.92 19.90
CA LEU A 61 8.54 -5.79 19.13
C LEU A 61 8.73 -6.06 17.63
N SER A 62 7.70 -5.84 16.82
CA SER A 62 7.75 -6.07 15.38
C SER A 62 6.85 -5.11 14.61
N SER A 63 7.02 -5.08 13.29
CA SER A 63 6.07 -4.45 12.37
C SER A 63 5.77 -5.44 11.24
N PRO A 64 4.49 -5.61 10.83
CA PRO A 64 4.14 -6.46 9.69
C PRO A 64 4.82 -6.00 8.39
N TYR A 65 5.14 -4.70 8.31
CA TYR A 65 5.71 -4.07 7.13
C TYR A 65 7.18 -3.65 7.31
N ALA A 66 7.86 -4.09 8.38
CA ALA A 66 9.31 -3.93 8.51
C ALA A 66 10.02 -4.86 7.51
N ALA A 67 10.43 -4.28 6.40
CA ALA A 67 11.18 -4.97 5.35
C ALA A 67 12.18 -4.01 4.71
N SER A 68 13.39 -4.53 4.48
CA SER A 68 14.52 -3.75 3.95
C SER A 68 15.12 -4.45 2.73
N GLY A 69 15.41 -3.67 1.68
CA GLY A 69 16.06 -4.14 0.46
C GLY A 69 17.48 -3.59 0.27
N LEU A 70 18.26 -4.22 -0.62
CA LEU A 70 19.60 -3.76 -1.02
C LEU A 70 19.52 -2.72 -2.16
N ASN A 71 18.53 -1.84 -2.07
CA ASN A 71 18.05 -1.06 -3.20
C ASN A 71 19.08 -0.06 -3.73
N ASN A 72 19.16 0.06 -5.04
CA ASN A 72 19.73 1.22 -5.71
C ASN A 72 18.71 2.38 -5.70
N PRO A 73 19.16 3.62 -6.00
CA PRO A 73 18.25 4.74 -6.20
C PRO A 73 17.17 4.45 -7.26
N ILE A 74 15.92 4.82 -6.98
CA ILE A 74 14.77 4.65 -7.87
C ILE A 74 15.02 5.33 -9.22
N GLY A 75 15.72 6.47 -9.22
CA GLY A 75 16.07 7.19 -10.45
C GLY A 75 16.90 6.36 -11.44
N GLU A 76 17.68 5.37 -10.96
CA GLU A 76 18.47 4.49 -11.84
C GLU A 76 17.59 3.56 -12.68
N LEU A 77 16.34 3.32 -12.30
CA LEU A 77 15.40 2.54 -13.11
C LEU A 77 15.21 3.14 -14.50
N GLU A 78 15.26 4.47 -14.66
CA GLU A 78 15.11 5.10 -15.98
C GLU A 78 16.32 4.91 -16.90
N GLU A 79 17.48 4.63 -16.31
CA GLU A 79 18.77 4.50 -17.00
C GLU A 79 19.19 3.04 -17.20
N ALA A 80 18.47 2.10 -16.59
CA ALA A 80 18.78 0.69 -16.64
C ALA A 80 18.72 0.15 -18.08
N LYS A 81 19.69 -0.70 -18.42
CA LYS A 81 19.70 -1.42 -19.72
C LYS A 81 18.76 -2.61 -19.73
N THR A 82 18.64 -3.28 -18.58
CA THR A 82 17.75 -4.42 -18.38
C THR A 82 17.08 -4.30 -17.01
N ILE A 83 15.78 -4.55 -16.95
CA ILE A 83 15.01 -4.60 -15.71
C ILE A 83 14.33 -5.97 -15.64
N ILE A 84 14.47 -6.64 -14.49
CA ILE A 84 13.83 -7.91 -14.19
C ILE A 84 12.80 -7.65 -13.11
N LEU A 85 11.53 -7.58 -13.49
CA LEU A 85 10.41 -7.38 -12.57
C LEU A 85 9.85 -8.73 -12.15
N VAL A 86 9.79 -9.01 -10.85
CA VAL A 86 9.33 -10.30 -10.31
C VAL A 86 8.23 -10.10 -9.28
N GLY A 87 7.07 -10.70 -9.54
CA GLY A 87 6.00 -10.89 -8.54
C GLY A 87 5.39 -9.60 -8.00
N CYS A 88 5.35 -8.53 -8.78
CA CYS A 88 4.72 -7.27 -8.39
C CYS A 88 4.00 -6.57 -9.55
N ASP A 89 2.89 -5.89 -9.24
CA ASP A 89 2.24 -4.96 -10.17
C ASP A 89 2.72 -3.53 -9.88
N VAL A 90 3.89 -3.21 -10.38
CA VAL A 90 4.52 -1.89 -10.16
C VAL A 90 3.65 -0.72 -10.64
N THR A 91 2.68 -0.94 -11.54
CA THR A 91 1.81 0.15 -12.01
C THR A 91 0.70 0.52 -11.04
N GLU A 92 0.32 -0.41 -10.18
CA GLU A 92 -0.72 -0.22 -9.15
C GLU A 92 -0.08 -0.03 -7.77
N GLU A 93 0.91 -0.86 -7.42
CA GLU A 93 1.55 -0.88 -6.10
C GLU A 93 2.55 0.28 -5.94
N ASN A 94 3.30 0.62 -7.00
CA ASN A 94 4.36 1.63 -6.95
C ASN A 94 4.37 2.53 -8.21
N PRO A 95 3.30 3.34 -8.46
CA PRO A 95 3.10 4.00 -9.76
C PRO A 95 4.21 4.95 -10.21
N VAL A 96 4.91 5.58 -9.25
CA VAL A 96 6.08 6.43 -9.53
C VAL A 96 7.24 5.61 -10.09
N ALA A 97 7.60 4.49 -9.45
CA ALA A 97 8.60 3.55 -9.96
C ALA A 97 8.14 2.96 -11.31
N GLY A 98 6.86 2.63 -11.44
CA GLY A 98 6.28 2.17 -12.70
C GLY A 98 6.42 3.19 -13.84
N THR A 99 6.40 4.49 -13.54
CA THR A 99 6.64 5.55 -14.54
C THR A 99 8.09 5.55 -15.02
N PHE A 100 9.07 5.39 -14.13
CA PHE A 100 10.48 5.26 -14.50
C PHE A 100 10.72 4.02 -15.38
N ILE A 101 10.13 2.88 -15.01
CA ILE A 101 10.26 1.62 -15.79
C ILE A 101 9.63 1.78 -17.18
N LYS A 102 8.44 2.39 -17.30
CA LYS A 102 7.81 2.66 -18.62
C LYS A 102 8.69 3.54 -19.50
N ARG A 103 9.30 4.59 -18.94
CA ARG A 103 10.22 5.47 -19.67
C ARG A 103 11.48 4.73 -20.10
N ALA A 104 12.03 3.87 -19.24
CA ALA A 104 13.17 3.03 -19.57
C ALA A 104 12.84 2.10 -20.75
N ALA A 105 11.72 1.39 -20.68
CA ALA A 105 11.27 0.49 -21.74
C ALA A 105 11.07 1.23 -23.07
N ASN A 106 10.43 2.41 -23.05
CA ASN A 106 10.28 3.26 -24.24
C ASN A 106 11.61 3.77 -24.82
N LYS A 107 12.67 3.86 -24.01
CA LYS A 107 14.04 4.20 -24.44
C LYS A 107 14.83 2.99 -24.93
N GLY A 108 14.24 1.79 -24.96
CA GLY A 108 14.87 0.55 -25.40
C GLY A 108 15.49 -0.29 -24.29
N CYS A 109 15.14 -0.06 -23.02
CA CYS A 109 15.48 -0.98 -21.93
C CYS A 109 14.84 -2.35 -22.18
N ASN A 110 15.60 -3.43 -21.93
CA ASN A 110 15.07 -4.78 -21.94
C ASN A 110 14.27 -5.03 -20.67
N LEU A 111 12.95 -5.20 -20.78
CA LEU A 111 12.09 -5.44 -19.64
C LEU A 111 11.66 -6.91 -19.60
N ILE A 112 12.09 -7.64 -18.58
CA ILE A 112 11.66 -9.01 -18.28
C ILE A 112 10.63 -8.94 -17.16
N VAL A 113 9.42 -9.45 -17.39
CA VAL A 113 8.34 -9.46 -16.40
C VAL A 113 7.99 -10.90 -16.05
N VAL A 114 8.23 -11.28 -14.80
CA VAL A 114 7.82 -12.55 -14.20
C VAL A 114 6.65 -12.28 -13.26
N SER A 115 5.48 -12.82 -13.56
CA SER A 115 4.29 -12.64 -12.72
C SER A 115 3.39 -13.87 -12.81
N SER A 116 2.61 -14.13 -11.76
CA SER A 116 1.55 -15.14 -11.76
C SER A 116 0.22 -14.64 -12.32
N PHE A 117 0.16 -13.36 -12.67
CA PHE A 117 -1.01 -12.71 -13.27
C PHE A 117 -0.60 -11.66 -14.31
N PRO A 118 -1.43 -11.37 -15.33
CA PRO A 118 -1.15 -10.31 -16.29
C PRO A 118 -1.09 -8.93 -15.62
N THR A 119 -0.08 -8.13 -15.95
CA THR A 119 0.11 -6.77 -15.45
C THR A 119 0.13 -5.77 -16.60
N LYS A 120 -0.28 -4.51 -16.35
CA LYS A 120 -0.26 -3.45 -17.39
C LYS A 120 1.16 -3.16 -17.87
N ILE A 121 2.16 -3.29 -17.00
CA ILE A 121 3.57 -3.10 -17.35
C ILE A 121 4.08 -4.19 -18.31
N GLY A 122 3.46 -5.38 -18.31
CA GLY A 122 3.79 -6.48 -19.22
C GLY A 122 3.69 -6.12 -20.71
N ALA A 123 2.84 -5.15 -21.08
CA ALA A 123 2.73 -4.67 -22.46
C ALA A 123 4.01 -3.97 -22.99
N PHE A 124 4.91 -3.57 -22.09
CA PHE A 124 6.21 -2.99 -22.41
C PHE A 124 7.35 -4.01 -22.36
N ALA A 125 7.07 -5.27 -22.01
CA ALA A 125 8.08 -6.28 -21.76
C ALA A 125 8.70 -6.81 -23.05
N SER A 126 10.03 -6.96 -23.05
CA SER A 126 10.78 -7.74 -24.03
C SER A 126 10.54 -9.24 -23.84
N ALA A 127 10.31 -9.68 -22.60
CA ALA A 127 9.92 -11.04 -22.26
C ALA A 127 8.90 -11.01 -21.12
N GLN A 128 7.72 -11.60 -21.34
CA GLN A 128 6.68 -11.73 -20.32
C GLN A 128 6.48 -13.22 -20.00
N LEU A 129 6.76 -13.59 -18.76
CA LEU A 129 6.70 -14.96 -18.27
C LEU A 129 5.57 -15.06 -17.25
N LEU A 130 4.44 -15.61 -17.71
CA LEU A 130 3.29 -15.89 -16.85
C LEU A 130 3.48 -17.24 -16.19
N VAL A 131 3.87 -17.24 -14.91
CA VAL A 131 4.07 -18.47 -14.14
C VAL A 131 2.79 -18.90 -13.45
N LYS A 132 2.71 -20.18 -13.09
CA LYS A 132 1.73 -20.64 -12.10
C LYS A 132 2.01 -19.99 -10.73
N GLU A 133 0.97 -19.52 -10.05
CA GLU A 133 1.09 -18.92 -8.72
C GLU A 133 1.83 -19.84 -7.73
N GLY A 134 2.79 -19.27 -6.99
CA GLY A 134 3.62 -19.98 -6.02
C GLY A 134 4.82 -20.71 -6.64
N THR A 135 5.04 -20.62 -7.95
CA THR A 135 6.15 -21.27 -8.65
C THR A 135 7.27 -20.31 -9.10
N GLU A 136 7.18 -19.03 -8.70
CA GLU A 136 8.18 -18.00 -9.00
C GLU A 136 9.59 -18.45 -8.58
N SER A 137 9.72 -19.08 -7.41
CA SER A 137 10.99 -19.62 -6.91
C SER A 137 11.61 -20.67 -7.82
N VAL A 138 10.77 -21.49 -8.47
CA VAL A 138 11.20 -22.55 -9.38
C VAL A 138 11.75 -21.95 -10.66
N LEU A 139 11.09 -20.91 -11.20
CA LEU A 139 11.56 -20.21 -12.38
C LEU A 139 12.91 -19.51 -12.13
N ILE A 140 13.04 -18.80 -11.01
CA ILE A 140 14.27 -18.06 -10.68
C ILE A 140 15.46 -19.01 -10.50
N ASN A 141 15.27 -20.13 -9.79
CA ASN A 141 16.31 -21.16 -9.70
C ASN A 141 16.62 -21.81 -11.06
N GLY A 142 15.62 -21.91 -11.95
CA GLY A 142 15.80 -22.30 -13.34
C GLY A 142 16.71 -21.34 -14.13
N PHE A 143 16.53 -20.02 -13.96
CA PHE A 143 17.43 -19.03 -14.59
C PHE A 143 18.87 -19.20 -14.11
N ILE A 144 19.06 -19.34 -12.80
CA ILE A 144 20.40 -19.53 -12.21
C ILE A 144 21.04 -20.81 -12.76
N ARG A 145 20.27 -21.90 -12.85
CA ARG A 145 20.74 -23.17 -13.43
C ARG A 145 21.17 -23.00 -14.89
N GLU A 146 20.37 -22.33 -15.71
CA GLU A 146 20.69 -22.12 -17.12
C GLU A 146 21.93 -21.23 -17.31
N LEU A 147 22.12 -20.21 -16.46
CA LEU A 147 23.34 -19.39 -16.47
C LEU A 147 24.60 -20.21 -16.18
N PHE A 148 24.55 -21.19 -15.27
CA PHE A 148 25.65 -22.14 -15.07
C PHE A 148 25.92 -23.00 -16.30
N GLU A 149 24.87 -23.46 -17.00
CA GLU A 149 25.01 -24.24 -18.24
C GLU A 149 25.63 -23.41 -19.37
N ARG A 150 25.44 -22.09 -19.35
CA ARG A 150 26.09 -21.10 -20.23
C ARG A 150 27.52 -20.74 -19.80
N GLY A 151 28.02 -21.30 -18.70
CA GLY A 151 29.42 -21.14 -18.27
C GLY A 151 29.67 -19.99 -17.29
N ARG A 152 28.63 -19.35 -16.73
CA ARG A 152 28.80 -18.43 -15.60
C ARG A 152 29.36 -19.17 -14.39
N LYS A 153 30.19 -18.50 -13.59
CA LYS A 153 30.81 -19.04 -12.38
C LYS A 153 30.13 -18.47 -11.14
N GLY A 154 29.83 -19.32 -10.16
CA GLY A 154 29.22 -18.97 -8.88
C GLY A 154 29.68 -19.95 -7.80
N SER A 155 29.14 -19.83 -6.58
CA SER A 155 29.50 -20.73 -5.47
C SER A 155 29.00 -22.16 -5.70
N ASP A 156 29.73 -23.14 -5.15
CA ASP A 156 29.33 -24.55 -5.19
C ASP A 156 27.98 -24.77 -4.48
N GLU A 157 27.72 -24.05 -3.39
CA GLU A 157 26.44 -24.06 -2.66
C GLU A 157 25.26 -23.66 -3.55
N THR A 158 25.42 -22.58 -4.34
CA THR A 158 24.38 -22.15 -5.29
C THR A 158 24.19 -23.19 -6.38
N LYS A 159 25.29 -23.73 -6.91
CA LYS A 159 25.27 -24.75 -7.96
C LYS A 159 24.56 -26.04 -7.52
N ASP A 160 24.80 -26.46 -6.29
CA ASP A 160 24.15 -27.63 -5.68
C ASP A 160 22.67 -27.38 -5.43
N THR A 161 22.32 -26.19 -4.92
CA THR A 161 20.93 -25.78 -4.70
C THR A 161 20.12 -25.85 -6.00
N VAL A 162 20.70 -25.38 -7.11
CA VAL A 162 19.99 -25.33 -8.40
C VAL A 162 20.13 -26.60 -9.23
N ALA A 163 20.87 -27.62 -8.78
CA ALA A 163 21.15 -28.84 -9.54
C ALA A 163 19.87 -29.60 -9.94
N GLY A 164 18.82 -29.51 -9.12
CA GLY A 164 17.53 -30.14 -9.35
C GLY A 164 16.60 -29.39 -10.31
N PHE A 165 16.93 -28.18 -10.76
CA PHE A 165 16.05 -27.30 -11.55
C PHE A 165 16.35 -27.37 -13.04
N SER A 166 16.32 -28.57 -13.62
CA SER A 166 16.48 -28.74 -15.07
C SER A 166 15.37 -28.02 -15.86
N LEU A 167 15.68 -27.59 -17.08
CA LEU A 167 14.75 -26.82 -17.93
C LEU A 167 13.41 -27.54 -18.14
N ASP A 168 13.42 -28.86 -18.33
CA ASP A 168 12.21 -29.70 -18.46
C ASP A 168 11.36 -29.66 -17.17
N ARG A 169 11.99 -29.81 -16.00
CA ARG A 169 11.30 -29.78 -14.71
C ARG A 169 10.71 -28.39 -14.44
N VAL A 170 11.49 -27.34 -14.70
CA VAL A 170 11.03 -25.95 -14.52
C VAL A 170 9.82 -25.69 -15.40
N THR A 171 9.92 -25.97 -16.71
CA THR A 171 8.82 -25.83 -17.70
C THR A 171 7.55 -26.53 -17.22
N LYS A 172 7.67 -27.77 -16.72
CA LYS A 172 6.52 -28.56 -16.25
C LYS A 172 5.84 -27.97 -15.01
N ILE A 173 6.61 -27.41 -14.08
CA ILE A 173 6.08 -26.90 -12.80
C ILE A 173 5.52 -25.49 -12.98
N THR A 174 6.25 -24.62 -13.68
CA THR A 174 5.89 -23.21 -13.84
C THR A 174 4.88 -22.99 -14.96
N GLU A 175 4.72 -23.96 -15.86
CA GLU A 175 3.91 -23.90 -17.07
C GLU A 175 4.41 -22.85 -18.10
N VAL A 176 5.65 -22.39 -17.95
CA VAL A 176 6.33 -21.47 -18.88
C VAL A 176 7.13 -22.27 -19.90
N ALA A 177 7.00 -21.95 -21.20
CA ALA A 177 7.70 -22.65 -22.25
C ALA A 177 9.23 -22.50 -22.13
N SER A 178 9.96 -23.60 -22.36
CA SER A 178 11.42 -23.62 -22.28
C SER A 178 12.10 -22.57 -23.16
N GLY A 179 11.55 -22.30 -24.36
CA GLY A 179 12.06 -21.26 -25.26
C GLY A 179 11.97 -19.85 -24.65
N ASP A 180 10.90 -19.54 -23.92
CA ASP A 180 10.72 -18.24 -23.29
C ASP A 180 11.66 -18.06 -22.09
N ILE A 181 11.89 -19.15 -21.33
CA ILE A 181 12.88 -19.18 -20.24
C ILE A 181 14.27 -18.90 -20.81
N THR A 182 14.67 -19.62 -21.86
CA THR A 182 15.99 -19.47 -22.50
C THR A 182 16.17 -18.08 -23.11
N ALA A 183 15.12 -17.51 -23.71
CA ALA A 183 15.16 -16.15 -24.24
C ALA A 183 15.35 -15.10 -23.13
N ALA A 184 14.64 -15.24 -22.01
CA ALA A 184 14.79 -14.33 -20.87
C ALA A 184 16.20 -14.42 -20.26
N VAL A 185 16.75 -15.64 -20.12
CA VAL A 185 18.14 -15.85 -19.65
C VAL A 185 19.14 -15.23 -20.61
N GLU A 186 18.94 -15.38 -21.93
CA GLU A 186 19.81 -14.77 -22.94
C GLU A 186 19.81 -13.24 -22.87
N ILE A 187 18.62 -12.64 -22.71
CA ILE A 187 18.47 -11.19 -22.55
C ILE A 187 19.27 -10.71 -21.34
N MET A 188 19.06 -11.30 -20.16
CA MET A 188 19.72 -10.85 -18.93
C MET A 188 21.23 -11.11 -18.91
N ASP A 189 21.70 -12.19 -19.54
CA ASP A 189 23.11 -12.56 -19.60
C ASP A 189 23.91 -11.65 -20.55
N SER A 190 23.28 -11.24 -21.66
CA SER A 190 23.92 -10.46 -22.72
C SER A 190 23.81 -8.94 -22.54
N ASN A 191 22.77 -8.46 -21.83
CA ASN A 191 22.43 -7.04 -21.75
C ASN A 191 22.59 -6.45 -20.34
N GLY A 192 23.70 -6.79 -19.68
CA GLY A 192 24.02 -6.29 -18.34
C GLY A 192 24.47 -4.80 -18.31
N PRO A 193 24.37 -4.13 -17.15
CA PRO A 193 23.83 -4.67 -15.90
C PRO A 193 22.30 -4.71 -15.88
N SER A 194 21.73 -5.64 -15.09
CA SER A 194 20.28 -5.74 -14.90
C SER A 194 19.87 -5.34 -13.48
N MET A 195 18.80 -4.56 -13.38
CA MET A 195 18.16 -4.24 -12.10
C MET A 195 17.06 -5.26 -11.83
N LEU A 196 17.20 -6.07 -10.79
CA LEU A 196 16.10 -6.91 -10.32
C LEU A 196 15.21 -6.11 -9.39
N VAL A 197 13.92 -6.05 -9.69
CA VAL A 197 12.90 -5.32 -8.94
C VAL A 197 11.81 -6.30 -8.52
N TYR A 198 11.43 -6.31 -7.24
CA TYR A 198 10.43 -7.23 -6.71
C TYR A 198 9.59 -6.58 -5.61
N GLY A 199 8.37 -7.10 -5.42
CA GLY A 199 7.45 -6.66 -4.37
C GLY A 199 7.36 -7.65 -3.20
N SER A 200 6.45 -7.36 -2.28
CA SER A 200 6.19 -8.12 -1.05
C SER A 200 5.85 -9.59 -1.28
N ARG A 201 5.10 -9.91 -2.34
CA ARG A 201 4.59 -11.27 -2.62
C ARG A 201 5.69 -12.33 -2.78
N VAL A 202 6.86 -11.92 -3.24
CA VAL A 202 8.02 -12.79 -3.50
C VAL A 202 9.23 -12.41 -2.64
N ALA A 203 9.00 -11.66 -1.55
CA ALA A 203 10.07 -11.17 -0.68
C ALA A 203 10.91 -12.30 -0.06
N ASN A 204 10.28 -13.45 0.23
CA ASN A 204 10.94 -14.67 0.70
C ASN A 204 11.97 -15.25 -0.30
N LEU A 205 11.96 -14.82 -1.56
CA LEU A 205 12.90 -15.26 -2.61
C LEU A 205 14.17 -14.41 -2.70
N ALA A 206 14.34 -13.41 -1.82
CA ALA A 206 15.46 -12.47 -1.90
C ALA A 206 16.84 -13.13 -1.94
N TRP A 207 17.04 -14.27 -1.28
CA TRP A 207 18.30 -15.01 -1.38
C TRP A 207 18.55 -15.57 -2.78
N ALA A 208 17.52 -16.11 -3.45
CA ALA A 208 17.63 -16.54 -4.83
C ALA A 208 17.88 -15.36 -5.78
N PHE A 209 17.25 -14.21 -5.53
CA PHE A 209 17.52 -12.98 -6.28
C PHE A 209 18.97 -12.51 -6.10
N LEU A 210 19.51 -12.60 -4.89
CA LEU A 210 20.90 -12.28 -4.61
C LEU A 210 21.86 -13.21 -5.36
N SER A 211 21.64 -14.52 -5.31
CA SER A 211 22.44 -15.50 -6.06
C SER A 211 22.37 -15.27 -7.56
N LEU A 212 21.19 -14.94 -8.11
CA LEU A 212 21.03 -14.60 -9.52
C LEU A 212 21.83 -13.35 -9.90
N GLN A 213 21.69 -12.27 -9.13
CA GLN A 213 22.39 -11.01 -9.40
C GLN A 213 23.90 -11.13 -9.16
N GLU A 214 24.35 -11.96 -8.22
CA GLU A 214 25.76 -12.30 -8.02
C GLU A 214 26.34 -13.02 -9.26
N LEU A 215 25.64 -14.03 -9.77
CA LEU A 215 26.07 -14.80 -10.95
C LEU A 215 26.15 -13.94 -12.22
N LEU A 216 25.25 -12.95 -12.34
CA LEU A 216 25.27 -11.96 -13.42
C LEU A 216 26.37 -10.89 -13.24
N GLY A 217 26.93 -10.75 -12.03
CA GLY A 217 27.93 -9.72 -11.71
C GLY A 217 27.33 -8.34 -11.46
N ASN A 218 26.08 -8.30 -10.98
CA ASN A 218 25.28 -7.07 -10.87
C ASN A 218 25.18 -6.50 -9.45
N LEU A 219 25.89 -7.07 -8.47
CA LEU A 219 25.89 -6.54 -7.10
C LEU A 219 26.82 -5.33 -6.97
N ASP A 220 26.41 -4.35 -6.16
CA ASP A 220 27.15 -3.11 -5.85
C ASP A 220 27.56 -2.26 -7.07
N ILE A 221 26.82 -2.37 -8.18
CA ILE A 221 27.00 -1.54 -9.37
C ILE A 221 25.78 -0.68 -9.66
N ARG A 222 26.02 0.43 -10.36
CA ARG A 222 24.97 1.33 -10.86
C ARG A 222 24.08 0.60 -11.88
N CYS A 223 22.78 0.84 -11.82
CA CYS A 223 21.75 0.15 -12.61
C CYS A 223 21.81 -1.37 -12.45
N GLY A 224 22.13 -1.85 -11.24
CA GLY A 224 22.17 -3.27 -10.89
C GLY A 224 21.37 -3.59 -9.62
N GLY A 225 21.76 -4.67 -8.95
CA GLY A 225 21.32 -5.01 -7.61
C GLY A 225 19.95 -5.68 -7.49
N VAL A 226 19.54 -5.86 -6.24
CA VAL A 226 18.29 -6.51 -5.82
C VAL A 226 17.43 -5.47 -5.11
N ASN A 227 16.38 -5.02 -5.78
CA ASN A 227 15.61 -3.83 -5.44
C ASN A 227 14.19 -4.19 -4.97
N PHE A 228 13.95 -4.10 -3.68
CA PHE A 228 12.66 -4.36 -3.04
C PHE A 228 11.77 -3.11 -3.02
N LEU A 229 10.62 -3.16 -3.66
CA LEU A 229 9.60 -2.13 -3.54
C LEU A 229 8.61 -2.52 -2.44
N GLY A 230 8.83 -1.98 -1.24
CA GLY A 230 7.95 -2.21 -0.08
C GLY A 230 6.57 -1.59 -0.23
N GLU A 231 5.62 -2.06 0.57
CA GLU A 231 4.21 -1.62 0.52
C GLU A 231 3.96 -0.32 1.30
N ALA A 232 4.66 -0.12 2.42
CA ALA A 232 4.47 1.05 3.27
C ALA A 232 5.52 2.14 2.99
N ASN A 233 5.13 3.40 3.26
CA ASN A 233 5.97 4.57 3.04
C ASN A 233 7.25 4.58 3.90
N ASN A 234 7.23 3.93 5.07
CA ASN A 234 8.34 3.90 6.01
C ASN A 234 8.78 2.48 6.40
N SER A 235 8.58 1.47 5.53
CA SER A 235 9.04 0.09 5.78
C SER A 235 10.53 0.01 6.09
N GLN A 236 11.34 0.76 5.35
CA GLN A 236 12.78 0.86 5.56
C GLN A 236 13.07 1.52 6.91
N GLY A 237 12.38 2.60 7.26
CA GLY A 237 12.55 3.30 8.53
C GLY A 237 12.18 2.44 9.74
N ALA A 238 11.15 1.59 9.64
CA ALA A 238 10.83 0.63 10.69
C ALA A 238 12.00 -0.32 10.97
N CYS A 239 12.67 -0.83 9.92
CA CYS A 239 13.89 -1.61 10.09
C CYS A 239 15.05 -0.77 10.65
N ASP A 240 15.28 0.42 10.09
CA ASP A 240 16.38 1.32 10.49
C ASP A 240 16.28 1.69 11.97
N MET A 241 15.06 1.90 12.46
CA MET A 241 14.75 2.27 13.84
C MET A 241 14.59 1.06 14.75
N GLY A 242 14.86 -0.17 14.30
CA GLY A 242 14.94 -1.35 15.15
C GLY A 242 13.59 -1.94 15.58
N LEU A 243 12.53 -1.83 14.77
CA LEU A 243 11.28 -2.59 14.92
C LEU A 243 11.45 -4.06 14.47
N LEU A 244 12.59 -4.63 14.84
CA LEU A 244 13.01 -5.98 14.53
C LEU A 244 13.38 -6.64 15.87
N PRO A 245 12.81 -7.81 16.21
CA PRO A 245 13.02 -8.42 17.52
C PRO A 245 14.49 -8.73 17.86
N ASN A 246 15.33 -8.86 16.83
CA ASN A 246 16.72 -9.28 16.96
C ASN A 246 17.71 -8.12 16.74
N TYR A 247 17.20 -6.92 16.43
CA TYR A 247 18.04 -5.77 16.08
C TYR A 247 17.61 -4.49 16.77
N LEU A 248 18.58 -3.84 17.41
CA LEU A 248 18.58 -2.44 17.80
C LEU A 248 18.65 -1.52 16.55
N PRO A 249 18.32 -0.23 16.69
CA PRO A 249 18.47 0.75 15.62
C PRO A 249 19.83 0.66 14.91
N GLY A 250 19.83 0.85 13.58
CA GLY A 250 21.03 0.74 12.76
C GLY A 250 21.49 -0.69 12.46
N TYR A 251 20.60 -1.67 12.55
CA TYR A 251 20.87 -3.10 12.31
C TYR A 251 21.93 -3.69 13.24
N LYS A 252 21.99 -3.19 14.47
CA LYS A 252 22.86 -3.71 15.53
C LYS A 252 22.17 -4.87 16.21
N LYS A 253 22.82 -6.03 16.32
CA LYS A 253 22.17 -7.18 16.95
C LYS A 253 21.99 -6.95 18.44
N VAL A 254 20.92 -7.52 19.00
CA VAL A 254 20.66 -7.48 20.45
C VAL A 254 21.62 -8.37 21.26
N ASP A 255 22.39 -9.24 20.61
CA ASP A 255 23.39 -10.12 21.22
C ASP A 255 24.85 -9.64 20.98
N ASP A 256 25.03 -8.41 20.48
CA ASP A 256 26.33 -7.79 20.26
C ASP A 256 26.69 -6.85 21.43
N ASP A 257 27.58 -7.33 22.32
CA ASP A 257 28.01 -6.62 23.54
C ASP A 257 28.53 -5.19 23.26
N GLU A 258 29.24 -4.96 22.15
CA GLU A 258 29.77 -3.63 21.82
C GLU A 258 28.64 -2.67 21.42
N ALA A 259 27.69 -3.18 20.63
CA ALA A 259 26.53 -2.39 20.26
C ALA A 259 25.68 -2.05 21.48
N ILE A 260 25.32 -3.05 22.29
CA ILE A 260 24.47 -2.91 23.48
C ILE A 260 25.02 -1.84 24.41
N LYS A 261 26.33 -1.86 24.68
CA LYS A 261 26.97 -0.90 25.57
C LYS A 261 26.71 0.55 25.17
N ALA A 262 26.77 0.88 23.87
CA ALA A 262 26.50 2.24 23.40
C ALA A 262 25.04 2.68 23.70
N PHE A 263 24.08 1.76 23.61
CA PHE A 263 22.69 2.02 23.97
C PHE A 263 22.49 2.10 25.49
N GLU A 264 23.09 1.20 26.26
CA GLU A 264 23.04 1.23 27.73
C GLU A 264 23.65 2.51 28.31
N ASP A 265 24.78 2.96 27.75
CA ASP A 265 25.46 4.20 28.15
C ASP A 265 24.57 5.43 27.89
N LEU A 266 23.86 5.49 26.74
CA LEU A 266 22.99 6.62 26.42
C LEU A 266 21.65 6.57 27.18
N TRP A 267 21.06 5.39 27.33
CA TRP A 267 19.74 5.22 27.94
C TRP A 267 19.78 5.06 29.46
N GLY A 268 20.95 4.79 30.04
CA GLY A 268 21.14 4.68 31.49
C GLY A 268 20.46 3.44 32.09
N CYS A 269 20.32 2.35 31.33
CA CYS A 269 19.74 1.10 31.81
C CYS A 269 20.33 -0.12 31.09
N SER A 270 20.30 -1.28 31.73
CA SER A 270 20.69 -2.54 31.10
C SER A 270 19.63 -3.04 30.12
N LEU A 271 20.05 -3.67 29.03
CA LEU A 271 19.18 -4.21 27.98
C LEU A 271 19.11 -5.73 28.00
N ASN A 272 17.98 -6.27 27.51
CA ASN A 272 17.83 -7.71 27.30
C ASN A 272 18.61 -8.12 26.05
N THR A 273 19.51 -9.09 26.18
CA THR A 273 20.36 -9.59 25.09
C THR A 273 19.75 -10.75 24.32
N ASN A 274 18.60 -11.26 24.76
CA ASN A 274 17.90 -12.34 24.07
C ASN A 274 17.06 -11.81 22.91
N PRO A 275 17.13 -12.44 21.73
CA PRO A 275 16.20 -12.23 20.62
C PRO A 275 14.73 -12.28 21.08
N GLY A 276 13.91 -11.34 20.60
CA GLY A 276 12.47 -11.38 20.81
C GLY A 276 11.73 -12.28 19.81
N LEU A 277 10.42 -12.40 19.97
CA LEU A 277 9.52 -13.08 19.04
C LEU A 277 9.24 -12.21 17.83
N ASP A 278 9.21 -12.79 16.63
CA ASP A 278 8.67 -12.11 15.44
C ASP A 278 7.13 -12.05 15.47
N LEU A 279 6.53 -11.29 14.54
CA LEU A 279 5.07 -11.11 14.50
C LEU A 279 4.29 -12.44 14.49
N ALA A 280 4.66 -13.39 13.63
CA ALA A 280 3.96 -14.66 13.54
C ALA A 280 4.04 -15.45 14.86
N ASN A 281 5.22 -15.47 15.49
CA ASN A 281 5.42 -16.09 16.78
C ASN A 281 4.68 -15.35 17.89
N MET A 282 4.66 -14.01 17.91
CA MET A 282 3.86 -13.24 18.87
C MET A 282 2.39 -13.64 18.81
N LEU A 283 1.80 -13.63 17.61
CA LEU A 283 0.39 -13.95 17.41
C LEU A 283 0.07 -15.41 17.83
N ASN A 284 0.93 -16.36 17.45
CA ASN A 284 0.80 -17.76 17.89
C ASN A 284 0.90 -17.88 19.41
N ASN A 285 1.79 -17.11 20.06
CA ASN A 285 1.99 -17.13 21.51
C ASN A 285 0.87 -16.43 22.30
N MET A 286 -0.06 -15.71 21.65
CA MET A 286 -1.30 -15.23 22.27
C MET A 286 -2.32 -16.36 22.44
N ASN A 287 -2.43 -17.25 21.45
CA ASN A 287 -3.33 -18.41 21.50
C ASN A 287 -2.82 -19.52 22.44
N GLY A 288 -1.51 -19.55 22.70
CA GLY A 288 -0.83 -20.66 23.39
C GLY A 288 -0.40 -21.74 22.40
N SER A 289 0.49 -22.64 22.81
CA SER A 289 0.92 -23.78 22.00
C SER A 289 0.17 -25.06 22.39
N ASP A 290 -0.08 -25.93 21.41
CA ASP A 290 -0.74 -27.24 21.61
C ASP A 290 0.01 -28.17 22.58
N ASP A 291 1.28 -27.86 22.88
CA ASP A 291 2.15 -28.62 23.80
C ASP A 291 1.96 -28.26 25.28
N GLY A 292 1.05 -27.34 25.61
CA GLY A 292 0.74 -26.95 26.99
C GLY A 292 1.77 -26.04 27.64
N SER A 293 2.70 -25.44 26.87
CA SER A 293 3.54 -24.36 27.39
C SER A 293 2.69 -23.12 27.71
N ASP A 294 2.99 -22.45 28.82
CA ASP A 294 2.21 -21.30 29.29
C ASP A 294 2.10 -20.21 28.20
N LYS A 295 0.89 -19.66 28.02
CA LYS A 295 0.62 -18.49 27.17
C LYS A 295 1.69 -17.43 27.42
N LYS A 296 2.53 -17.12 26.42
CA LYS A 296 3.63 -16.16 26.63
C LYS A 296 3.13 -14.73 26.58
N ILE A 297 2.31 -14.34 25.60
CA ILE A 297 1.88 -12.93 25.46
C ILE A 297 0.55 -12.69 26.19
N LYS A 298 0.55 -11.70 27.08
CA LYS A 298 -0.59 -11.28 27.91
C LYS A 298 -1.06 -9.87 27.59
N LEU A 299 -0.14 -8.99 27.20
CA LEU A 299 -0.43 -7.63 26.78
C LEU A 299 0.08 -7.40 25.36
N LEU A 300 -0.75 -6.77 24.53
CA LEU A 300 -0.32 -6.25 23.22
C LEU A 300 -0.52 -4.74 23.17
N TYR A 301 0.51 -4.02 22.77
CA TYR A 301 0.40 -2.62 22.37
C TYR A 301 0.51 -2.51 20.84
N CYS A 302 -0.61 -2.23 20.19
CA CYS A 302 -0.74 -2.12 18.74
C CYS A 302 -0.85 -0.64 18.32
N ILE A 303 0.07 -0.18 17.47
CA ILE A 303 0.12 1.20 16.96
C ILE A 303 -0.05 1.19 15.44
N GLY A 304 -1.12 1.82 14.94
CA GLY A 304 -1.36 2.08 13.51
C GLY A 304 -1.53 0.83 12.64
N GLU A 305 -1.88 -0.31 13.24
CA GLU A 305 -2.03 -1.60 12.57
C GLU A 305 -3.37 -2.24 12.90
N ASP A 306 -3.87 -3.06 11.97
CA ASP A 306 -5.15 -3.77 12.09
C ASP A 306 -4.96 -5.29 11.97
N PRO A 307 -4.31 -5.94 12.95
CA PRO A 307 -4.03 -7.38 12.91
C PRO A 307 -5.30 -8.23 12.74
N ALA A 308 -6.47 -7.76 13.20
CA ALA A 308 -7.74 -8.47 13.03
C ALA A 308 -8.10 -8.76 11.56
N VAL A 309 -7.59 -7.96 10.62
CA VAL A 309 -7.79 -8.13 9.16
C VAL A 309 -6.51 -8.58 8.45
N SER A 310 -5.35 -8.10 8.88
CA SER A 310 -4.09 -8.30 8.15
C SER A 310 -3.34 -9.60 8.48
N ALA A 311 -3.74 -10.34 9.52
CA ALA A 311 -3.06 -11.57 9.96
C ALA A 311 -3.45 -12.81 9.15
N GLY A 312 -3.13 -12.85 7.86
CA GLY A 312 -3.42 -13.99 6.95
C GLY A 312 -2.78 -15.34 7.32
N SER A 313 -2.00 -15.40 8.41
CA SER A 313 -1.22 -16.57 8.85
C SER A 313 -1.77 -17.28 10.08
N VAL A 314 -2.69 -16.66 10.83
CA VAL A 314 -3.20 -17.20 12.09
C VAL A 314 -4.60 -17.74 11.83
N SER A 315 -4.78 -19.04 12.02
CA SER A 315 -6.07 -19.72 11.79
C SER A 315 -7.22 -19.13 12.60
N ASP A 316 -6.92 -18.42 13.70
CA ASP A 316 -7.90 -17.72 14.53
C ASP A 316 -7.33 -16.47 15.23
N ILE A 317 -7.14 -15.40 14.46
CA ILE A 317 -6.68 -14.10 14.99
C ILE A 317 -7.67 -13.46 15.98
N SER A 318 -8.97 -13.67 15.78
CA SER A 318 -10.00 -13.16 16.70
C SER A 318 -9.84 -13.79 18.09
N ASN A 319 -9.61 -15.11 18.17
CA ASN A 319 -9.37 -15.75 19.45
C ASN A 319 -8.03 -15.34 20.07
N ALA A 320 -7.00 -15.07 19.26
CA ALA A 320 -5.72 -14.54 19.75
C ALA A 320 -5.88 -13.16 20.41
N LEU A 321 -6.63 -12.26 19.78
CA LEU A 321 -6.89 -10.93 20.36
C LEU A 321 -7.76 -11.01 21.61
N LYS A 322 -8.77 -11.90 21.64
CA LYS A 322 -9.62 -12.12 22.82
C LYS A 322 -8.91 -12.82 23.98
N SER A 323 -7.80 -13.52 23.72
CA SER A 323 -7.09 -14.28 24.75
C SER A 323 -6.12 -13.44 25.57
N LEU A 324 -5.83 -12.21 25.12
CA LEU A 324 -5.02 -11.23 25.82
C LEU A 324 -5.69 -10.79 27.12
N ASP A 325 -4.87 -10.53 28.14
CA ASP A 325 -5.33 -9.95 29.41
C ASP A 325 -5.52 -8.43 29.28
N PHE A 326 -4.82 -7.79 28.34
CA PHE A 326 -4.94 -6.37 28.04
C PHE A 326 -4.50 -6.01 26.61
N LEU A 327 -5.33 -5.30 25.84
CA LEU A 327 -5.02 -4.81 24.50
C LEU A 327 -5.11 -3.28 24.43
N ILE A 328 -4.03 -2.64 24.00
CA ILE A 328 -3.94 -1.21 23.74
C ILE A 328 -3.90 -1.01 22.23
N VAL A 329 -4.80 -0.19 21.70
CA VAL A 329 -4.80 0.20 20.29
C VAL A 329 -4.61 1.70 20.18
N GLN A 330 -3.52 2.11 19.55
CA GLN A 330 -3.28 3.50 19.15
C GLN A 330 -3.52 3.62 17.65
N ASP A 331 -4.50 4.41 17.25
CA ASP A 331 -4.83 4.59 15.83
C ASP A 331 -5.38 6.01 15.59
N ILE A 332 -5.42 6.39 14.32
CA ILE A 332 -6.00 7.63 13.80
C ILE A 332 -7.45 7.43 13.35
N LEU A 333 -7.89 6.18 13.12
CA LEU A 333 -9.22 5.82 12.65
C LEU A 333 -9.81 4.64 13.43
N GLU A 334 -11.12 4.45 13.32
CA GLU A 334 -11.78 3.23 13.81
C GLU A 334 -11.44 2.03 12.91
N ASN A 335 -11.11 0.88 13.50
CA ASN A 335 -10.69 -0.34 12.78
C ASN A 335 -11.24 -1.62 13.45
N GLU A 336 -11.05 -2.79 12.82
CA GLU A 336 -11.59 -4.06 13.32
C GLU A 336 -10.90 -4.53 14.62
N THR A 337 -9.61 -4.19 14.80
CA THR A 337 -8.85 -4.51 16.01
C THR A 337 -9.35 -3.76 17.25
N ILE A 338 -9.88 -2.54 17.10
CA ILE A 338 -10.44 -1.75 18.21
C ILE A 338 -11.58 -2.46 18.93
N LYS A 339 -12.32 -3.35 18.25
CA LYS A 339 -13.42 -4.14 18.85
C LYS A 339 -12.95 -5.04 20.01
N TYR A 340 -11.65 -5.32 20.07
CA TYR A 340 -11.03 -6.14 21.10
C TYR A 340 -10.25 -5.31 22.13
N ALA A 341 -10.10 -4.00 21.91
CA ALA A 341 -9.24 -3.14 22.72
C ALA A 341 -9.85 -2.86 24.09
N ASP A 342 -8.99 -2.83 25.11
CA ASP A 342 -9.33 -2.33 26.44
C ASP A 342 -9.14 -0.82 26.53
N VAL A 343 -8.14 -0.29 25.82
CA VAL A 343 -7.85 1.14 25.72
C VAL A 343 -7.57 1.52 24.27
N VAL A 344 -8.20 2.60 23.82
CA VAL A 344 -7.94 3.23 22.53
C VAL A 344 -7.29 4.60 22.76
N LEU A 345 -6.14 4.84 22.12
CA LEU A 345 -5.39 6.10 22.21
C LEU A 345 -5.44 6.81 20.84
N PRO A 346 -6.13 7.96 20.71
CA PRO A 346 -6.22 8.66 19.43
C PRO A 346 -4.89 9.37 19.10
N ALA A 347 -4.26 8.96 18.01
CA ALA A 347 -3.02 9.55 17.50
C ALA A 347 -3.29 10.68 16.50
N ALA A 348 -2.33 11.62 16.38
CA ALA A 348 -2.34 12.62 15.32
C ALA A 348 -2.07 11.96 13.96
N ALA A 349 -2.81 12.35 12.93
CA ALA A 349 -2.58 11.86 11.57
C ALA A 349 -1.32 12.45 10.93
N TRP A 350 -0.86 11.87 9.81
CA TRP A 350 0.39 12.28 9.14
C TRP A 350 0.47 13.79 8.82
N ALA A 351 -0.65 14.43 8.47
CA ALA A 351 -0.71 15.87 8.16
C ALA A 351 -0.74 16.75 9.42
N GLU A 352 -0.97 16.16 10.58
CA GLU A 352 -1.16 16.79 11.89
C GLU A 352 0.10 16.73 12.76
N ASP A 353 1.07 15.90 12.35
CA ASP A 353 2.32 15.61 13.04
C ASP A 353 3.54 15.99 12.19
N GLU A 354 4.74 15.87 12.76
CA GLU A 354 6.01 16.10 12.08
C GLU A 354 7.04 15.01 12.39
N GLY A 355 7.99 14.82 11.47
CA GLY A 355 9.05 13.84 11.68
C GLY A 355 9.81 13.53 10.41
N SER A 356 10.32 12.31 10.30
CA SER A 356 10.97 11.83 9.10
C SER A 356 10.48 10.43 8.68
N TYR A 357 10.60 10.14 7.39
CA TYR A 357 10.38 8.82 6.80
C TYR A 357 11.58 8.41 5.97
N THR A 358 11.93 7.12 6.02
CA THR A 358 12.87 6.48 5.11
C THR A 358 12.12 5.62 4.09
N ASN A 359 12.21 6.00 2.81
CA ASN A 359 11.59 5.23 1.72
C ASN A 359 12.42 4.00 1.31
N CYS A 360 11.94 3.23 0.32
CA CYS A 360 12.60 2.02 -0.13
C CYS A 360 14.02 2.25 -0.72
N GLU A 361 14.36 3.42 -1.25
CA GLU A 361 15.73 3.72 -1.69
C GLU A 361 16.63 4.29 -0.58
N ARG A 362 16.25 4.07 0.69
CA ARG A 362 16.94 4.56 1.90
C ARG A 362 17.00 6.09 2.01
N ARG A 363 16.12 6.80 1.32
CA ARG A 363 16.04 8.26 1.40
C ARG A 363 15.24 8.68 2.63
N VAL A 364 15.93 9.30 3.58
CA VAL A 364 15.32 9.99 4.72
C VAL A 364 14.76 11.33 4.23
N SER A 365 13.46 11.52 4.40
CA SER A 365 12.73 12.72 3.96
C SER A 365 11.94 13.31 5.12
N ARG A 366 11.90 14.65 5.20
CA ARG A 366 11.17 15.37 6.25
C ARG A 366 9.67 15.40 5.99
N MET A 367 8.89 14.99 6.98
CA MET A 367 7.45 15.23 7.08
C MET A 367 7.19 16.48 7.91
N ARG A 368 6.33 17.37 7.41
CA ARG A 368 5.98 18.62 8.09
C ARG A 368 4.53 18.61 8.49
N LYS A 369 4.27 19.12 9.69
CA LYS A 369 2.93 19.43 10.15
C LYS A 369 2.29 20.48 9.25
N ALA A 370 1.14 20.14 8.68
CA ALA A 370 0.38 21.01 7.78
C ALA A 370 -0.86 21.61 8.47
N VAL A 371 -1.48 20.86 9.38
CA VAL A 371 -2.70 21.25 10.10
C VAL A 371 -2.60 20.91 11.59
N PRO A 372 -3.41 21.51 12.47
CA PRO A 372 -3.54 21.07 13.86
C PRO A 372 -4.11 19.64 13.96
N ALA A 373 -3.83 18.95 15.06
CA ALA A 373 -4.37 17.61 15.31
C ALA A 373 -5.88 17.64 15.56
N ALA A 374 -6.59 16.62 15.06
CA ALA A 374 -8.04 16.52 15.21
C ALA A 374 -8.45 16.30 16.68
N GLY A 375 -9.41 17.10 17.15
CA GLY A 375 -9.97 16.97 18.50
C GLY A 375 -8.92 17.07 19.61
N LYS A 376 -8.75 15.97 20.37
CA LYS A 376 -7.76 15.85 21.46
C LYS A 376 -6.63 14.89 21.10
N ALA A 377 -6.49 14.50 19.82
CA ALA A 377 -5.43 13.62 19.37
C ALA A 377 -4.05 14.22 19.67
N LYS A 378 -3.07 13.35 19.87
CA LYS A 378 -1.70 13.73 20.24
C LYS A 378 -0.68 13.06 19.32
N PRO A 379 0.46 13.72 19.04
CA PRO A 379 1.59 13.08 18.36
C PRO A 379 1.98 11.78 19.05
N GLU A 380 2.37 10.77 18.27
CA GLU A 380 2.75 9.47 18.83
C GLU A 380 3.97 9.59 19.75
N THR A 381 4.92 10.48 19.40
CA THR A 381 6.09 10.80 20.21
C THR A 381 5.70 11.30 21.60
N TRP A 382 4.65 12.12 21.69
CA TRP A 382 4.12 12.60 22.97
C TRP A 382 3.50 11.45 23.77
N ILE A 383 2.66 10.63 23.15
CA ILE A 383 1.98 9.51 23.82
C ILE A 383 3.01 8.54 24.41
N LEU A 384 4.03 8.16 23.64
CA LEU A 384 5.10 7.25 24.06
C LEU A 384 5.94 7.84 25.19
N THR A 385 6.25 9.14 25.13
CA THR A 385 6.98 9.86 26.18
C THR A 385 6.19 9.90 27.49
N GLN A 386 4.90 10.25 27.42
CA GLN A 386 4.03 10.28 28.59
C GLN A 386 3.86 8.91 29.24
N LEU A 387 3.80 7.85 28.43
CA LEU A 387 3.71 6.49 28.92
C LEU A 387 5.02 6.06 29.58
N ALA A 388 6.18 6.36 28.98
CA ALA A 388 7.49 6.10 29.58
C ALA A 388 7.61 6.77 30.97
N ASN A 389 7.16 8.03 31.09
CA ASN A 389 7.24 8.77 32.35
C ASN A 389 6.35 8.18 33.46
N ARG A 390 5.18 7.66 33.10
CA ARG A 390 4.31 6.91 34.05
C ARG A 390 4.86 5.53 34.42
N LEU A 391 5.77 5.01 33.61
CA LEU A 391 6.54 3.79 33.85
C LEU A 391 7.90 4.08 34.53
N ASP A 392 7.94 5.12 35.36
CA ASP A 392 9.05 5.48 36.24
C ASP A 392 10.33 5.91 35.49
N ARG A 393 10.18 6.55 34.33
CA ARG A 393 11.26 7.22 33.59
C ARG A 393 11.09 8.74 33.61
N ASP A 394 12.14 9.44 33.18
CA ASP A 394 12.17 10.91 33.07
C ASP A 394 12.61 11.30 31.65
N TRP A 395 11.80 10.92 30.66
CA TRP A 395 12.00 11.31 29.27
C TRP A 395 11.53 12.74 29.07
N ALA A 396 12.44 13.56 28.55
CA ALA A 396 12.12 14.91 28.11
C ALA A 396 11.13 14.87 26.93
N GLU A 397 10.15 15.77 26.94
CA GLU A 397 9.30 16.03 25.77
C GLU A 397 10.14 16.73 24.70
N MET A 398 10.62 15.95 23.73
CA MET A 398 11.46 16.42 22.63
C MET A 398 10.67 16.53 21.34
N SER A 399 11.02 17.52 20.52
CA SER A 399 10.59 17.56 19.12
C SER A 399 11.20 16.40 18.31
N SER A 400 10.60 16.06 17.16
CA SER A 400 11.13 15.02 16.27
C SER A 400 12.57 15.32 15.83
N GLN A 401 12.91 16.59 15.61
CA GLN A 401 14.29 17.02 15.34
C GLN A 401 15.24 16.71 16.50
N GLU A 402 14.82 16.99 17.74
CA GLU A 402 15.66 16.72 18.91
C GLU A 402 15.85 15.22 19.16
N ILE A 403 14.82 14.40 18.95
CA ILE A 403 14.94 12.93 19.03
C ILE A 403 15.98 12.44 18.00
N TRP A 404 15.92 12.98 16.78
CA TRP A 404 16.88 12.64 15.73
C TRP A 404 18.32 13.05 16.10
N GLU A 405 18.52 14.30 16.48
CA GLU A 405 19.85 14.88 16.69
C GLU A 405 20.50 14.45 18.01
N LYS A 406 19.71 14.28 19.08
CA LYS A 406 20.22 13.94 20.42
C LYS A 406 20.24 12.44 20.71
N GLU A 407 19.54 11.62 19.92
CA GLU A 407 19.50 10.17 20.15
C GLU A 407 19.83 9.35 18.89
N ILE A 408 18.99 9.42 17.85
CA ILE A 408 19.11 8.53 16.67
C ILE A 408 20.48 8.68 15.99
N SER A 409 20.89 9.91 15.71
CA SER A 409 22.14 10.22 15.01
C SER A 409 23.40 9.88 15.85
N MET A 410 23.27 9.84 17.17
CA MET A 410 24.34 9.45 18.08
C MET A 410 24.56 7.93 18.06
N LEU A 411 23.47 7.15 18.08
CA LEU A 411 23.48 5.70 18.18
C LEU A 411 23.65 4.98 16.84
N VAL A 412 23.25 5.62 15.73
CA VAL A 412 23.23 5.00 14.40
C VAL A 412 24.25 5.66 13.48
N PRO A 413 25.48 5.11 13.36
CA PRO A 413 26.59 5.77 12.66
C PRO A 413 26.29 6.13 11.20
N GLN A 414 25.51 5.32 10.49
CA GLN A 414 25.18 5.59 9.09
C GLN A 414 24.17 6.74 8.88
N LEU A 415 23.51 7.20 9.94
CA LEU A 415 22.56 8.32 9.90
C LEU A 415 23.15 9.61 10.47
N ARG A 416 24.34 9.55 11.06
CA ARG A 416 24.96 10.65 11.83
C ARG A 416 25.07 11.96 11.05
N GLY A 417 25.38 11.90 9.76
CA GLY A 417 25.54 13.07 8.91
C GLY A 417 24.22 13.71 8.46
N ILE A 418 23.09 13.03 8.66
CA ILE A 418 21.76 13.53 8.30
C ILE A 418 21.26 14.42 9.44
N THR A 419 20.94 15.67 9.13
CA THR A 419 20.29 16.62 10.05
C THR A 419 18.94 17.02 9.47
N TYR A 420 18.03 17.55 10.29
CA TYR A 420 16.73 18.02 9.80
C TYR A 420 16.87 19.11 8.75
N ASP A 421 17.87 19.99 8.90
CA ASP A 421 18.20 21.02 7.93
C ASP A 421 18.68 20.43 6.59
N SER A 422 19.45 19.33 6.62
CA SER A 422 19.97 18.72 5.39
C SER A 422 18.94 17.94 4.58
N ILE A 423 17.86 17.47 5.23
CA ILE A 423 16.73 16.79 4.57
C ILE A 423 15.56 17.72 4.25
N ASP A 424 15.71 19.03 4.49
CA ASP A 424 14.65 20.00 4.29
C ASP A 424 14.19 20.07 2.81
N ASN A 425 15.13 19.84 1.87
CA ASN A 425 14.89 19.86 0.43
C ASN A 425 15.23 18.52 -0.24
N GLY A 426 14.22 17.66 -0.40
CA GLY A 426 14.34 16.44 -1.23
C GLY A 426 15.04 15.25 -0.58
N GLY A 427 15.36 15.33 0.72
CA GLY A 427 15.86 14.21 1.52
C GLY A 427 17.26 13.68 1.14
N LEU A 428 17.82 12.80 1.96
CA LEU A 428 19.16 12.21 1.77
C LEU A 428 19.11 10.69 1.86
N GLN A 429 19.88 10.00 1.00
CA GLN A 429 20.02 8.55 1.03
C GLN A 429 21.13 8.14 1.99
N TRP A 430 20.80 7.34 2.99
CA TRP A 430 21.83 6.77 3.86
C TRP A 430 22.53 5.57 3.17
N PRO A 431 23.83 5.31 3.46
CA PRO A 431 24.63 5.86 4.56
C PRO A 431 25.18 7.28 4.33
N VAL A 432 25.06 8.14 5.34
CA VAL A 432 25.71 9.46 5.44
C VAL A 432 26.36 9.56 6.83
N PRO A 433 27.60 9.08 7.01
CA PRO A 433 28.23 9.00 8.33
C PRO A 433 28.82 10.33 8.84
N ASP A 434 29.01 11.32 7.96
CA ASP A 434 29.52 12.65 8.31
C ASP A 434 28.71 13.74 7.58
N HIS A 435 28.69 14.95 8.15
CA HIS A 435 27.98 16.10 7.56
C HIS A 435 28.67 16.68 6.32
N VAL A 436 29.89 16.23 5.99
CA VAL A 436 30.72 16.77 4.91
C VAL A 436 30.47 16.04 3.59
N SER A 437 30.02 14.79 3.64
CA SER A 437 29.68 13.93 2.50
C SER A 437 28.23 14.11 2.01
N LEU A 438 27.73 15.36 1.99
CA LEU A 438 26.46 15.71 1.34
C LEU A 438 26.59 15.51 -0.19
N GLY A 439 26.37 14.28 -0.66
CA GLY A 439 26.40 13.99 -2.09
C GLY A 439 26.85 12.61 -2.52
N THR A 440 26.65 11.54 -1.73
CA THR A 440 26.79 10.17 -2.25
C THR A 440 25.62 9.80 -3.17
N THR A 441 25.45 10.55 -4.26
CA THR A 441 24.79 10.06 -5.46
C THR A 441 25.70 9.00 -6.06
N THR A 442 25.38 7.74 -5.78
CA THR A 442 25.91 6.51 -6.38
C THR A 442 27.31 6.04 -5.96
N THR A 443 27.40 4.72 -5.80
CA THR A 443 28.60 3.87 -5.85
C THR A 443 29.60 3.98 -4.70
N ARG A 444 29.20 3.43 -3.55
CA ARG A 444 29.91 2.36 -2.81
C ARG A 444 29.24 2.31 -1.45
N LEU A 445 28.61 1.19 -1.12
CA LEU A 445 28.19 0.93 0.25
C LEU A 445 29.36 0.93 1.26
N ASN A 446 30.62 1.18 0.85
CA ASN A 446 31.82 1.04 1.69
C ASN A 446 31.83 -0.27 2.51
N GLY A 447 31.29 -1.35 1.93
CA GLY A 447 31.12 -2.64 2.60
C GLY A 447 29.90 -2.76 3.53
N TYR A 448 29.11 -1.71 3.74
CA TYR A 448 27.90 -1.71 4.56
C TYR A 448 26.69 -2.24 3.79
N ARG A 449 26.34 -3.52 3.97
CA ARG A 449 25.07 -4.07 3.46
C ARG A 449 24.12 -4.25 4.65
N PRO A 450 22.98 -3.55 4.73
CA PRO A 450 21.98 -3.91 5.73
C PRO A 450 21.60 -5.38 5.52
N PRO A 451 21.43 -6.17 6.59
CA PRO A 451 20.98 -7.54 6.44
C PRO A 451 19.62 -7.52 5.74
N LEU A 452 19.41 -8.43 4.78
CA LEU A 452 18.08 -8.69 4.25
C LEU A 452 17.22 -9.15 5.44
N GLN A 453 16.19 -8.39 5.76
CA GLN A 453 15.32 -8.64 6.91
C GLN A 453 13.87 -8.63 6.45
N TRP A 454 13.15 -9.64 6.91
CA TRP A 454 11.74 -9.87 6.63
C TRP A 454 11.05 -10.07 7.97
N GLY A 455 9.98 -9.32 8.23
CA GLY A 455 8.97 -9.82 9.17
C GLY A 455 8.46 -11.16 8.67
N SER A 456 8.09 -12.07 9.58
CA SER A 456 7.38 -13.30 9.24
C SER A 456 6.02 -12.95 8.66
N PHE A 457 5.99 -12.64 7.37
CA PHE A 457 4.83 -12.16 6.64
C PHE A 457 4.36 -13.27 5.70
N VAL A 458 3.09 -13.61 5.82
CA VAL A 458 2.38 -14.41 4.82
C VAL A 458 1.84 -13.41 3.80
N PRO A 459 2.03 -13.64 2.49
CA PRO A 459 1.57 -12.73 1.46
C PRO A 459 0.08 -12.45 1.64
N PHE A 460 -0.25 -11.26 2.13
CA PHE A 460 -1.59 -10.73 2.02
C PHE A 460 -1.78 -10.38 0.54
N ASN A 461 -2.79 -10.98 -0.10
CA ASN A 461 -3.19 -10.52 -1.42
C ASN A 461 -3.77 -9.12 -1.24
N TYR A 462 -2.93 -8.10 -1.38
CA TYR A 462 -3.37 -6.73 -1.50
C TYR A 462 -4.11 -6.61 -2.84
N HIS A 463 -5.39 -6.96 -2.82
CA HIS A 463 -6.31 -6.39 -3.79
C HIS A 463 -6.58 -4.98 -3.30
N HIS A 464 -6.31 -3.98 -4.15
CA HIS A 464 -6.65 -2.57 -3.92
C HIS A 464 -8.11 -2.36 -3.45
N ARG A 465 -8.96 -3.38 -3.59
CA ARG A 465 -10.26 -3.47 -2.92
C ARG A 465 -10.17 -3.27 -1.40
N THR A 466 -9.17 -3.74 -0.66
CA THR A 466 -9.22 -3.66 0.82
C THR A 466 -9.03 -2.25 1.38
N LEU A 467 -8.22 -1.39 0.75
CA LEU A 467 -8.13 0.03 1.17
C LEU A 467 -9.38 0.80 0.72
N LEU A 468 -9.95 0.42 -0.43
CA LEU A 468 -11.27 0.89 -0.87
C LEU A 468 -12.39 0.37 0.03
N GLU A 469 -12.32 -0.85 0.57
CA GLU A 469 -13.30 -1.52 1.44
C GLU A 469 -13.22 -0.98 2.87
N GLN A 470 -11.99 -0.74 3.37
CA GLN A 470 -11.74 0.04 4.59
C GLN A 470 -12.23 1.50 4.43
N CYS A 471 -12.20 2.04 3.22
CA CYS A 471 -12.86 3.29 2.86
C CYS A 471 -14.33 3.12 2.42
N GLU A 472 -14.86 1.91 2.23
CA GLU A 472 -16.26 1.67 1.86
C GLU A 472 -17.13 1.69 3.10
N GLY A 473 -16.59 1.32 4.27
CA GLY A 473 -17.20 1.70 5.55
C GLY A 473 -17.36 3.23 5.70
N LEU A 474 -16.50 4.01 5.02
CA LEU A 474 -16.59 5.47 4.86
C LEU A 474 -17.55 5.91 3.74
N LEU A 475 -17.91 5.03 2.79
CA LEU A 475 -18.98 5.26 1.81
C LEU A 475 -20.37 4.91 2.38
N GLU A 476 -20.45 4.00 3.36
CA GLU A 476 -21.67 3.69 4.10
C GLU A 476 -22.10 4.83 5.05
N SER A 477 -21.18 5.70 5.46
CA SER A 477 -21.48 6.88 6.29
C SER A 477 -22.02 8.08 5.50
N LEU A 478 -22.07 7.99 4.16
CA LEU A 478 -22.88 8.88 3.34
C LEU A 478 -24.30 8.30 3.24
N PRO A 479 -25.36 9.08 3.52
CA PRO A 479 -26.72 8.59 3.43
C PRO A 479 -27.06 8.26 1.97
N ARG A 480 -26.87 7.01 1.56
CA ARG A 480 -27.48 6.47 0.35
C ARG A 480 -28.94 6.21 0.65
N SER A 481 -29.79 7.18 0.34
CA SER A 481 -31.23 6.97 0.27
C SER A 481 -31.53 5.92 -0.81
N GLY A 482 -31.95 4.73 -0.39
CA GLY A 482 -32.51 3.71 -1.27
C GLY A 482 -31.93 2.31 -1.03
N GLY A 483 -32.59 1.51 -0.19
CA GLY A 483 -32.25 0.12 0.01
C GLY A 483 -32.35 -0.68 -1.30
N ILE A 484 -31.29 -1.43 -1.63
CA ILE A 484 -31.30 -2.36 -2.76
C ILE A 484 -32.09 -3.60 -2.31
N GLY A 485 -33.29 -3.78 -2.85
CA GLY A 485 -34.12 -4.97 -2.68
C GLY A 485 -33.43 -6.24 -3.20
N THR A 486 -33.82 -7.39 -2.63
CA THR A 486 -33.32 -8.73 -2.94
C THR A 486 -33.35 -9.04 -4.44
N ARG A 487 -32.21 -9.43 -5.02
CA ARG A 487 -32.04 -9.68 -6.47
C ARG A 487 -32.39 -11.13 -6.83
N GLU A 488 -33.47 -11.31 -7.60
CA GLU A 488 -33.75 -12.53 -8.36
C GLU A 488 -33.07 -12.47 -9.73
N THR A 489 -32.38 -13.53 -10.15
CA THR A 489 -31.90 -13.72 -11.52
C THR A 489 -33.09 -14.07 -12.42
N PRO A 490 -33.36 -13.32 -13.50
CA PRO A 490 -34.47 -13.64 -14.40
C PRO A 490 -34.19 -14.95 -15.15
N SER A 491 -35.08 -15.93 -15.04
CA SER A 491 -34.95 -17.25 -15.67
C SER A 491 -35.64 -17.36 -17.05
N ASP A 492 -36.44 -16.36 -17.46
CA ASP A 492 -37.18 -16.35 -18.73
C ASP A 492 -36.73 -15.21 -19.68
N PRO A 493 -36.22 -15.52 -20.89
CA PRO A 493 -35.89 -14.54 -21.94
C PRO A 493 -37.01 -13.57 -22.32
N LYS A 494 -38.28 -13.97 -22.17
CA LYS A 494 -39.43 -13.09 -22.46
C LYS A 494 -39.59 -11.99 -21.40
N ASP A 495 -39.34 -12.29 -20.13
CA ASP A 495 -39.37 -11.32 -19.03
C ASP A 495 -38.24 -10.29 -19.18
N VAL A 496 -37.05 -10.73 -19.55
CA VAL A 496 -35.91 -9.83 -19.84
C VAL A 496 -36.24 -8.86 -20.96
N THR A 497 -36.85 -9.34 -22.04
CA THR A 497 -37.24 -8.49 -23.17
C THR A 497 -38.35 -7.51 -22.79
N TYR A 498 -39.34 -7.95 -22.01
CA TYR A 498 -40.43 -7.10 -21.52
C TYR A 498 -39.90 -5.95 -20.65
N ARG A 499 -39.06 -6.24 -19.65
CA ARG A 499 -38.48 -5.22 -18.76
C ARG A 499 -37.57 -4.25 -19.49
N PHE A 500 -36.88 -4.70 -20.54
CA PHE A 500 -36.09 -3.81 -21.39
C PHE A 500 -36.98 -2.83 -22.16
N ILE A 501 -38.10 -3.30 -22.71
CA ILE A 501 -39.06 -2.43 -23.42
C ILE A 501 -39.68 -1.41 -22.46
N GLN A 502 -40.02 -1.78 -21.23
CA GLN A 502 -40.53 -0.83 -20.22
C GLN A 502 -39.56 0.33 -19.98
N VAL A 503 -38.25 0.05 -19.87
CA VAL A 503 -37.23 1.11 -19.72
C VAL A 503 -37.19 2.03 -20.95
N LEU A 504 -37.34 1.48 -22.17
CA LEU A 504 -37.37 2.30 -23.38
C LEU A 504 -38.64 3.15 -23.49
N GLU A 505 -39.79 2.64 -23.04
CA GLU A 505 -41.06 3.37 -22.99
C GLU A 505 -41.02 4.54 -22.00
N GLU A 506 -40.32 4.38 -20.87
CA GLU A 506 -40.13 5.43 -19.87
C GLU A 506 -39.18 6.53 -20.36
N GLU A 507 -38.13 6.19 -21.13
CA GLU A 507 -37.09 7.14 -21.54
C GLU A 507 -37.31 7.74 -22.94
N THR A 508 -38.11 7.13 -23.82
CA THR A 508 -38.26 7.57 -25.21
C THR A 508 -39.70 7.50 -25.74
N VAL A 509 -40.15 8.57 -26.41
CA VAL A 509 -41.53 8.66 -26.98
C VAL A 509 -41.73 7.70 -28.17
N GLN A 510 -40.65 7.28 -28.85
CA GLN A 510 -40.66 6.28 -29.92
C GLN A 510 -39.55 5.25 -29.68
N TRP A 511 -39.88 4.15 -28.99
CA TRP A 511 -38.91 3.15 -28.55
C TRP A 511 -38.56 2.09 -29.61
N GLU A 512 -39.43 1.83 -30.59
CA GLU A 512 -39.21 0.78 -31.61
C GLU A 512 -37.96 1.02 -32.49
N PRO A 513 -37.67 2.26 -32.96
CA PRO A 513 -36.44 2.54 -33.71
C PRO A 513 -35.17 2.36 -32.86
N VAL A 514 -35.24 2.71 -31.57
CA VAL A 514 -34.12 2.60 -30.62
C VAL A 514 -33.79 1.14 -30.36
N LYS A 515 -34.82 0.32 -30.13
CA LYS A 515 -34.67 -1.13 -29.98
C LYS A 515 -34.04 -1.77 -31.21
N ASN A 516 -34.50 -1.44 -32.42
CA ASN A 516 -33.96 -2.01 -33.65
C ASN A 516 -32.47 -1.68 -33.83
N LYS A 517 -32.06 -0.45 -33.48
CA LYS A 517 -30.66 -0.03 -33.52
C LYS A 517 -29.79 -0.80 -32.52
N ILE A 518 -30.30 -1.05 -31.32
CA ILE A 518 -29.61 -1.88 -30.30
C ILE A 518 -29.51 -3.34 -30.77
N ASP A 519 -30.55 -3.89 -31.39
CA ASP A 519 -30.54 -5.25 -31.94
C ASP A 519 -29.51 -5.40 -33.08
N GLU A 520 -29.35 -4.39 -33.93
CA GLU A 520 -28.31 -4.35 -34.97
C GLU A 520 -26.89 -4.33 -34.38
N ILE A 521 -26.66 -3.55 -33.31
CA ILE A 521 -25.40 -3.54 -32.58
C ILE A 521 -25.12 -4.93 -31.99
N LEU A 522 -26.09 -5.53 -31.31
CA LEU A 522 -25.95 -6.87 -30.73
C LEU A 522 -25.65 -7.93 -31.81
N ALA A 523 -26.34 -7.87 -32.95
CA ALA A 523 -26.11 -8.77 -34.08
C ALA A 523 -24.68 -8.65 -34.65
N THR A 524 -24.13 -7.43 -34.69
CA THR A 524 -22.78 -7.15 -35.20
C THR A 524 -21.68 -7.77 -34.33
N TYR A 525 -21.86 -7.81 -33.01
CA TYR A 525 -20.84 -8.23 -32.06
C TYR A 525 -21.05 -9.65 -31.48
N ARG A 526 -22.17 -10.31 -31.77
CA ARG A 526 -22.54 -11.62 -31.22
C ARG A 526 -21.48 -12.73 -31.37
N SER A 527 -20.68 -12.70 -32.43
CA SER A 527 -19.64 -13.70 -32.71
C SER A 527 -18.20 -13.20 -32.50
N ARG A 528 -18.02 -11.97 -31.99
CA ARG A 528 -16.70 -11.37 -31.76
C ARG A 528 -16.27 -11.55 -30.31
N ARG A 529 -15.16 -12.27 -30.09
CA ARG A 529 -14.53 -12.40 -28.78
C ARG A 529 -14.11 -11.00 -28.28
N GLY A 530 -14.58 -10.61 -27.09
CA GLY A 530 -14.35 -9.27 -26.53
C GLY A 530 -15.32 -8.17 -27.01
N GLY A 531 -16.43 -8.52 -27.68
CA GLY A 531 -17.40 -7.55 -28.19
C GLY A 531 -18.25 -6.82 -27.13
N LEU A 532 -18.18 -7.22 -25.85
CA LEU A 532 -19.02 -6.68 -24.78
C LEU A 532 -18.80 -5.18 -24.51
N ILE A 533 -17.55 -4.73 -24.37
CA ILE A 533 -17.24 -3.31 -24.08
C ILE A 533 -17.74 -2.40 -25.23
N PRO A 534 -17.45 -2.68 -26.52
CA PRO A 534 -17.98 -1.90 -27.63
C PRO A 534 -19.51 -1.84 -27.68
N VAL A 535 -20.19 -2.92 -27.30
CA VAL A 535 -21.67 -2.95 -27.22
C VAL A 535 -22.16 -2.06 -26.10
N LEU A 536 -21.59 -2.19 -24.90
CA LEU A 536 -21.95 -1.35 -23.76
C LEU A 536 -21.72 0.14 -24.05
N GLN A 537 -20.63 0.48 -24.73
CA GLN A 537 -20.34 1.86 -25.15
C GLN A 537 -21.40 2.40 -26.10
N GLN A 538 -21.69 1.69 -27.19
CA GLN A 538 -22.68 2.14 -28.18
C GLN A 538 -24.11 2.17 -27.63
N VAL A 539 -24.48 1.23 -26.76
CA VAL A 539 -25.80 1.23 -26.12
C VAL A 539 -25.91 2.39 -25.12
N GLN A 540 -24.85 2.69 -24.36
CA GLN A 540 -24.82 3.86 -23.48
C GLN A 540 -24.81 5.17 -24.26
N GLU A 541 -24.19 5.26 -25.43
CA GLU A 541 -24.29 6.45 -26.30
C GLU A 541 -25.73 6.68 -26.78
N ILE A 542 -26.52 5.62 -26.94
CA ILE A 542 -27.92 5.71 -27.36
C ILE A 542 -28.85 6.07 -26.17
N LEU A 543 -28.66 5.41 -25.02
CA LEU A 543 -29.57 5.52 -23.87
C LEU A 543 -29.09 6.49 -22.77
N GLY A 544 -27.83 6.92 -22.80
CA GLY A 544 -27.17 7.73 -21.78
C GLY A 544 -26.72 6.96 -20.52
N PHE A 545 -27.33 5.80 -20.24
CA PHE A 545 -27.01 4.95 -19.09
C PHE A 545 -27.40 3.49 -19.35
N LEU A 546 -26.98 2.58 -18.46
CA LEU A 546 -27.11 1.13 -18.58
C LEU A 546 -27.76 0.53 -17.33
N PRO A 547 -29.09 0.67 -17.14
CA PRO A 547 -29.78 0.09 -16.00
C PRO A 547 -29.83 -1.45 -16.10
N ILE A 548 -30.13 -2.14 -14.99
CA ILE A 548 -30.10 -3.61 -14.92
C ILE A 548 -30.93 -4.30 -16.03
N PRO A 549 -32.14 -3.83 -16.40
CA PRO A 549 -32.90 -4.44 -17.51
C PRO A 549 -32.17 -4.37 -18.86
N VAL A 550 -31.47 -3.27 -19.14
CA VAL A 550 -30.66 -3.11 -20.36
C VAL A 550 -29.45 -4.03 -20.33
N GLN A 551 -28.78 -4.16 -19.18
CA GLN A 551 -27.64 -5.08 -19.02
C GLN A 551 -28.07 -6.55 -19.24
N ASN A 552 -29.21 -6.95 -18.70
CA ASN A 552 -29.77 -8.29 -18.89
C ASN A 552 -30.14 -8.54 -20.37
N TYR A 553 -30.65 -7.53 -21.08
CA TYR A 553 -30.95 -7.62 -22.50
C TYR A 553 -29.67 -7.79 -23.36
N ILE A 554 -28.60 -7.05 -23.03
CA ILE A 554 -27.28 -7.20 -23.67
C ILE A 554 -26.71 -8.59 -23.40
N ALA A 555 -26.79 -9.08 -22.16
CA ALA A 555 -26.35 -10.42 -21.78
C ALA A 555 -27.08 -11.50 -22.60
N LEU A 556 -28.40 -11.36 -22.75
CA LEU A 556 -29.22 -12.25 -23.57
C LEU A 556 -28.83 -12.20 -25.05
N GLY A 557 -28.62 -11.00 -25.61
CA GLY A 557 -28.26 -10.81 -27.02
C GLY A 557 -26.88 -11.37 -27.39
N LEU A 558 -25.91 -11.25 -26.47
CA LEU A 558 -24.54 -11.74 -26.66
C LEU A 558 -24.33 -13.20 -26.19
N GLY A 559 -25.30 -13.80 -25.49
CA GLY A 559 -25.17 -15.14 -24.92
C GLY A 559 -24.18 -15.20 -23.74
N LEU A 560 -24.11 -14.14 -22.95
CA LEU A 560 -23.23 -14.02 -21.78
C LEU A 560 -24.02 -14.16 -20.47
N PRO A 561 -23.39 -14.62 -19.38
CA PRO A 561 -23.96 -14.53 -18.05
C PRO A 561 -24.26 -13.05 -17.67
N PRO A 562 -25.43 -12.73 -17.11
CA PRO A 562 -25.74 -11.37 -16.63
C PRO A 562 -24.73 -10.83 -15.60
N SER A 563 -24.15 -11.72 -14.80
CA SER A 563 -23.08 -11.40 -13.85
C SER A 563 -21.83 -10.83 -14.52
N ASP A 564 -21.50 -11.29 -15.72
CA ASP A 564 -20.30 -10.85 -16.45
C ASP A 564 -20.51 -9.45 -17.02
N VAL A 565 -21.71 -9.19 -17.54
CA VAL A 565 -22.09 -7.85 -18.01
C VAL A 565 -22.14 -6.87 -16.85
N PHE A 566 -22.78 -7.25 -15.74
CA PHE A 566 -22.83 -6.45 -14.52
C PHE A 566 -21.42 -6.20 -13.95
N GLY A 567 -20.56 -7.22 -13.95
CA GLY A 567 -19.17 -7.11 -13.53
C GLY A 567 -18.40 -6.08 -14.35
N VAL A 568 -18.58 -6.07 -15.67
CA VAL A 568 -17.94 -5.07 -16.55
C VAL A 568 -18.51 -3.67 -16.34
N VAL A 569 -19.83 -3.52 -16.23
CA VAL A 569 -20.48 -2.21 -16.00
C VAL A 569 -20.11 -1.61 -14.65
N THR A 570 -19.99 -2.43 -13.61
CA THR A 570 -19.59 -1.96 -12.27
C THR A 570 -18.10 -1.73 -12.12
N PHE A 571 -17.28 -2.38 -12.93
CA PHE A 571 -15.81 -2.26 -12.88
C PHE A 571 -15.29 -1.00 -13.59
N TYR A 572 -15.85 -0.61 -14.73
CA TYR A 572 -15.39 0.57 -15.48
C TYR A 572 -16.21 1.81 -15.11
N SER A 573 -15.55 2.84 -14.56
CA SER A 573 -16.16 4.15 -14.22
C SER A 573 -16.75 4.91 -15.42
N PHE A 574 -16.40 4.50 -16.64
CA PHE A 574 -16.98 5.00 -17.88
C PHE A 574 -18.46 4.62 -18.04
N PHE A 575 -18.87 3.45 -17.55
CA PHE A 575 -20.26 3.01 -17.61
C PHE A 575 -21.04 3.53 -16.41
N THR A 576 -22.30 3.90 -16.62
CA THR A 576 -23.18 4.44 -15.59
C THR A 576 -24.50 3.68 -15.56
N MET A 577 -24.97 3.33 -14.37
CA MET A 577 -26.29 2.69 -14.16
C MET A 577 -27.38 3.72 -13.86
N VAL A 578 -26.99 4.97 -13.62
CA VAL A 578 -27.86 6.12 -13.36
C VAL A 578 -27.73 7.13 -14.49
N PRO A 579 -28.82 7.87 -14.82
CA PRO A 579 -28.80 8.90 -15.86
C PRO A 579 -27.75 9.98 -15.54
N ARG A 580 -26.91 10.32 -16.51
CA ARG A 580 -25.96 11.44 -16.42
C ARG A 580 -26.49 12.68 -17.13
N GLY A 581 -26.12 13.85 -16.62
CA GLY A 581 -26.39 15.14 -17.22
C GLY A 581 -25.50 15.38 -18.44
N ARG A 582 -25.85 16.37 -19.24
CA ARG A 582 -25.09 16.73 -20.46
C ARG A 582 -23.67 17.16 -20.19
N HIS A 583 -23.44 17.83 -19.06
CA HIS A 583 -22.13 18.29 -18.61
C HIS A 583 -21.73 17.59 -17.31
N ILE A 584 -20.54 17.00 -17.28
CA ILE A 584 -20.02 16.29 -16.11
C ILE A 584 -18.99 17.19 -15.41
N ILE A 585 -19.32 17.60 -14.19
CA ILE A 585 -18.44 18.38 -13.33
C ILE A 585 -17.75 17.41 -12.38
N ARG A 586 -16.41 17.46 -12.35
CA ARG A 586 -15.55 16.62 -11.51
C ARG A 586 -14.65 17.49 -10.65
N VAL A 587 -14.87 17.48 -9.34
CA VAL A 587 -14.04 18.23 -8.39
C VAL A 587 -12.93 17.34 -7.84
N CYS A 588 -11.68 17.79 -7.90
CA CYS A 588 -10.57 17.06 -7.31
C CYS A 588 -10.56 17.23 -5.79
N LEU A 589 -10.71 16.12 -5.06
CA LEU A 589 -10.53 16.03 -3.61
C LEU A 589 -9.21 15.34 -3.23
N GLY A 590 -8.24 15.34 -4.14
CA GLY A 590 -6.88 14.92 -3.84
C GLY A 590 -6.22 15.83 -2.82
N THR A 591 -5.24 15.31 -2.08
CA THR A 591 -4.65 15.96 -0.91
C THR A 591 -4.32 17.45 -1.12
N ALA A 592 -3.68 17.80 -2.24
CA ALA A 592 -3.34 19.19 -2.55
C ALA A 592 -4.57 20.09 -2.77
N CYS A 593 -5.62 19.59 -3.42
CA CYS A 593 -6.86 20.33 -3.65
C CYS A 593 -7.71 20.42 -2.37
N PHE A 594 -7.77 19.33 -1.60
CA PHE A 594 -8.43 19.29 -0.28
C PHE A 594 -7.84 20.35 0.67
N VAL A 595 -6.52 20.36 0.85
CA VAL A 595 -5.81 21.35 1.70
C VAL A 595 -6.02 22.78 1.21
N LYS A 596 -6.20 22.98 -0.10
CA LYS A 596 -6.50 24.30 -0.70
C LYS A 596 -7.98 24.68 -0.65
N GLY A 597 -8.83 23.90 0.01
CA GLY A 597 -10.25 24.22 0.23
C GLY A 597 -11.17 23.80 -0.92
N ALA A 598 -10.85 22.73 -1.65
CA ALA A 598 -11.72 22.21 -2.72
C ALA A 598 -13.12 21.78 -2.23
N GLU A 599 -13.29 21.42 -0.96
CA GLU A 599 -14.62 21.19 -0.36
C GLU A 599 -15.53 22.39 -0.51
N ARG A 600 -15.00 23.60 -0.34
CA ARG A 600 -15.79 24.82 -0.49
C ARG A 600 -16.26 25.04 -1.93
N LEU A 601 -15.45 24.63 -2.91
CA LEU A 601 -15.85 24.66 -4.32
C LEU A 601 -16.98 23.68 -4.57
N LEU A 602 -16.88 22.48 -4.00
CA LEU A 602 -17.89 21.43 -4.13
C LEU A 602 -19.24 21.86 -3.52
N GLU A 603 -19.23 22.43 -2.31
CA GLU A 603 -20.43 23.00 -1.67
C GLU A 603 -21.08 24.06 -2.56
N LEU A 604 -20.30 25.02 -3.07
CA LEU A 604 -20.82 26.11 -3.90
C LEU A 604 -21.44 25.61 -5.21
N ILE A 605 -20.83 24.60 -5.85
CA ILE A 605 -21.38 23.99 -7.07
C ILE A 605 -22.67 23.23 -6.74
N GLY A 606 -22.68 22.44 -5.66
CA GLY A 606 -23.85 21.67 -5.24
C GLY A 606 -25.04 22.56 -4.88
N ASP A 607 -24.81 23.63 -4.12
CA ASP A 607 -25.84 24.61 -3.73
C ASP A 607 -26.39 25.37 -4.94
N HIS A 608 -25.52 25.78 -5.88
CA HIS A 608 -25.91 26.54 -7.06
C HIS A 608 -26.73 25.72 -8.05
N LEU A 609 -26.34 24.46 -8.27
CA LEU A 609 -27.02 23.55 -9.20
C LEU A 609 -28.18 22.77 -8.54
N ASN A 610 -28.35 22.89 -7.23
CA ASN A 610 -29.29 22.09 -6.43
C ASN A 610 -29.14 20.58 -6.71
N VAL A 611 -27.90 20.07 -6.65
CA VAL A 611 -27.55 18.68 -6.95
C VAL A 611 -26.58 18.13 -5.90
N SER A 612 -26.80 16.88 -5.48
CA SER A 612 -25.90 16.20 -4.56
C SER A 612 -24.71 15.55 -5.29
N ILE A 613 -23.66 15.20 -4.56
CA ILE A 613 -22.50 14.49 -5.11
C ILE A 613 -22.94 13.12 -5.62
N GLY A 614 -22.60 12.82 -6.88
CA GLY A 614 -22.97 11.58 -7.57
C GLY A 614 -24.32 11.65 -8.30
N ASP A 615 -25.08 12.73 -8.11
CA ASP A 615 -26.39 12.92 -8.74
C ASP A 615 -26.31 13.82 -9.98
N THR A 616 -27.44 13.86 -10.68
CA THR A 616 -27.68 14.68 -11.89
C THR A 616 -28.82 15.65 -11.59
N THR A 617 -28.74 16.88 -12.09
CA THR A 617 -29.80 17.88 -11.96
C THR A 617 -31.11 17.40 -12.57
N GLU A 618 -32.26 17.89 -12.07
CA GLU A 618 -33.59 17.47 -12.56
C GLU A 618 -33.79 17.73 -14.06
N ASP A 619 -33.19 18.81 -14.58
CA ASP A 619 -33.21 19.17 -16.00
C ASP A 619 -32.23 18.36 -16.87
N ARG A 620 -31.46 17.44 -16.25
CA ARG A 620 -30.40 16.62 -16.85
C ARG A 620 -29.31 17.45 -17.56
N GLU A 621 -29.09 18.69 -17.13
CA GLU A 621 -28.06 19.54 -17.71
C GLU A 621 -26.67 19.25 -17.10
N TYR A 622 -26.57 19.01 -15.79
CA TYR A 622 -25.30 18.79 -15.09
C TYR A 622 -25.30 17.51 -14.24
N SER A 623 -24.17 16.79 -14.22
CA SER A 623 -23.84 15.81 -13.17
C SER A 623 -22.69 16.33 -12.33
N LEU A 624 -22.78 16.18 -11.01
CA LEU A 624 -21.72 16.57 -10.08
C LEU A 624 -21.04 15.34 -9.52
N ASP A 625 -19.74 15.21 -9.73
CA ASP A 625 -18.92 14.08 -9.30
C ASP A 625 -17.62 14.55 -8.64
N VAL A 626 -16.99 13.66 -7.90
CA VAL A 626 -15.73 13.92 -7.18
C VAL A 626 -14.66 12.91 -7.59
N VAL A 627 -13.42 13.39 -7.72
CA VAL A 627 -12.29 12.55 -8.11
C VAL A 627 -11.18 12.69 -7.10
N ARG A 628 -10.56 11.58 -6.71
CA ARG A 628 -9.47 11.58 -5.73
C ARG A 628 -8.17 12.15 -6.27
N CYS A 629 -7.91 12.06 -7.57
CA CYS A 629 -6.71 12.64 -8.15
C CYS A 629 -6.92 12.94 -9.63
N LEU A 630 -6.56 14.16 -10.03
CA LEU A 630 -6.47 14.56 -11.44
C LEU A 630 -5.02 14.66 -11.93
N GLY A 631 -4.04 14.31 -11.09
CA GLY A 631 -2.61 14.38 -11.44
C GLY A 631 -2.04 15.80 -11.61
N ALA A 632 -2.84 16.85 -11.37
CA ALA A 632 -2.49 18.24 -11.60
C ALA A 632 -2.28 19.02 -10.28
N CYS A 633 -1.58 18.41 -9.30
CA CYS A 633 -1.42 18.98 -7.95
C CYS A 633 -0.78 20.38 -7.93
N GLY A 634 0.05 20.72 -8.91
CA GLY A 634 0.63 22.08 -9.05
C GLY A 634 -0.38 23.18 -9.42
N LEU A 635 -1.60 22.78 -9.81
CA LEU A 635 -2.69 23.67 -10.20
C LEU A 635 -3.84 23.66 -9.18
N ALA A 636 -3.64 23.12 -7.98
CA ALA A 636 -4.70 23.04 -6.96
C ALA A 636 -5.24 24.42 -6.52
N PRO A 637 -6.56 24.58 -6.27
CA PRO A 637 -7.64 23.59 -6.49
C PRO A 637 -7.96 23.35 -7.97
N VAL A 638 -8.26 22.09 -8.33
CA VAL A 638 -8.56 21.68 -9.70
C VAL A 638 -9.98 21.13 -9.81
N ILE A 639 -10.70 21.57 -10.85
CA ILE A 639 -11.95 20.97 -11.29
C ILE A 639 -11.84 20.62 -12.78
N VAL A 640 -12.61 19.64 -13.24
CA VAL A 640 -12.76 19.30 -14.66
C VAL A 640 -14.23 19.42 -14.99
N VAL A 641 -14.56 20.17 -16.05
CA VAL A 641 -15.90 20.19 -16.64
C VAL A 641 -15.77 19.55 -18.01
N ASP A 642 -16.43 18.42 -18.20
CA ASP A 642 -16.29 17.52 -19.34
C ASP A 642 -14.82 17.10 -19.56
N ASP A 643 -14.18 17.61 -20.60
CA ASP A 643 -12.77 17.36 -20.94
C ASP A 643 -11.86 18.54 -20.59
N THR A 644 -12.40 19.63 -20.05
CA THR A 644 -11.64 20.86 -19.78
C THR A 644 -11.20 20.92 -18.33
N THR A 645 -9.87 20.95 -18.11
CA THR A 645 -9.28 21.08 -16.77
C THR A 645 -9.11 22.55 -16.39
N TYR A 646 -9.65 22.94 -15.23
CA TYR A 646 -9.49 24.26 -14.63
C TYR A 646 -8.67 24.16 -13.35
N GLY A 647 -7.61 24.96 -13.26
CA GLY A 647 -6.71 25.01 -12.10
C GLY A 647 -6.76 26.36 -11.38
N GLN A 648 -6.28 26.38 -10.13
CA GLN A 648 -6.27 27.52 -9.22
C GLN A 648 -7.66 28.16 -9.10
N VAL A 649 -8.68 27.31 -9.06
CA VAL A 649 -10.07 27.75 -9.13
C VAL A 649 -10.46 28.45 -7.84
N ASP A 650 -10.84 29.71 -7.98
CA ASP A 650 -11.32 30.56 -6.89
C ASP A 650 -12.83 30.30 -6.67
N PRO A 651 -13.30 30.19 -5.41
CA PRO A 651 -14.72 30.12 -5.07
C PRO A 651 -15.60 31.18 -5.74
N LYS A 652 -15.07 32.37 -6.06
CA LYS A 652 -15.81 33.44 -6.74
C LYS A 652 -16.00 33.21 -8.25
N LYS A 653 -15.17 32.38 -8.87
CA LYS A 653 -15.16 32.12 -10.32
C LYS A 653 -15.71 30.75 -10.70
N VAL A 654 -15.92 29.87 -9.71
CA VAL A 654 -16.36 28.50 -9.95
C VAL A 654 -17.73 28.44 -10.62
N ILE A 655 -18.65 29.33 -10.23
CA ILE A 655 -20.00 29.41 -10.82
C ILE A 655 -19.92 29.89 -12.27
N ASP A 656 -19.11 30.91 -12.56
CA ASP A 656 -18.91 31.41 -13.93
C ASP A 656 -18.32 30.32 -14.86
N ILE A 657 -17.42 29.48 -14.33
CA ILE A 657 -16.86 28.35 -15.08
C ILE A 657 -17.97 27.35 -15.41
N VAL A 658 -18.83 27.00 -14.45
CA VAL A 658 -19.92 26.03 -14.64
C VAL A 658 -20.98 26.56 -15.61
N GLU A 659 -21.45 27.80 -15.41
CA GLU A 659 -22.44 28.44 -16.28
C GLU A 659 -21.89 28.72 -17.69
N GLY A 660 -20.56 28.89 -17.83
CA GLY A 660 -19.91 29.05 -19.13
C GLY A 660 -20.05 27.84 -20.06
N HIS A 661 -20.37 26.66 -19.52
CA HIS A 661 -20.65 25.45 -20.29
C HIS A 661 -22.14 25.23 -20.57
N ARG A 662 -23.03 26.07 -20.02
CA ARG A 662 -24.48 25.89 -20.18
C ARG A 662 -24.88 26.03 -21.65
N THR A 663 -25.58 25.06 -22.20
CA THR A 663 -26.04 25.17 -23.58
C THR A 663 -27.26 26.11 -23.63
N VAL A 664 -27.13 27.26 -24.29
CA VAL A 664 -28.28 28.15 -24.53
C VAL A 664 -29.33 27.38 -25.31
N ARG A 665 -30.51 27.13 -24.70
CA ARG A 665 -31.63 26.53 -25.40
C ARG A 665 -32.06 27.47 -26.53
N ALA A 666 -32.11 26.96 -27.75
CA ALA A 666 -32.86 27.61 -28.82
C ALA A 666 -34.35 27.54 -28.44
N GLY A 667 -34.86 28.58 -27.78
CA GLY A 667 -36.24 28.62 -27.30
C GLY A 667 -36.60 29.62 -26.19
N ASP A 668 -35.70 30.51 -25.75
CA ASP A 668 -36.03 31.71 -24.96
C ASP A 668 -35.72 32.99 -25.75
#